data_AF-A0A521SA49-F1
#
_entry.id   AF-A0A521SA49-F1
#
_cell.length_a   1.000
_cell.length_b   1.000
_cell.length_c   1.000
_cell.angle_alpha   90.00
_cell.angle_beta   90.00
_cell.angle_gamma   90.00
#
_symmetry.space_group_name_H-M   'P 1'
#
loop_
_entity.id
_entity.type
_entity.pdbx_description
1 polymer ?
#
loop_
_entity_poly.entity_id
_entity_poly.type
_entity_poly.pdbx_seq_one_letter_code
_entity_poly.pdbx_strand_id
1 'polypeptide(L)'
;MPHIRRNVHRLIAAATILASVLPFLPARAATVTSASDVMTTLETSAAANHVIAFVTPSGVSEGDTVTIEFDADFDTSGLTEDDVDVEDDGVDLTTAADCSGAEQASVILAADTFTITICAGDGGAIAATSEVTVEIGTNATASGTGTSQIDNPSAAGTYYVSVSGTFGDAGSIALPIGGDDTIGVTATVTTGGAGGGGPPAPPAGDTTPPVISNITVSSITATSAIVTWDTDEAADSRVDFGPTVAYENGSVTSGTLVTSHALTLTGLTGSTEYHFRVRSKDAALNERISSDNTFMTTDGVAPLISAIVVTDITTTSARVTWTTDEAADSAVDFGPTVAYGTIVTDGSLVVSHSVVLTGLTENALHHFRVRSKDAALNEAVSGDGTFTTLDDPNPGNVTGLSVTAGDAQNQLSWTNPPDGDLSSIRVIACTNEAPSSPTDPDCTVVSSSLASSFTHTGLSNGTTYFYGVFAVDAVGQFSSGTLGQGTPSVPEEELPPEEPPPEPPPEAPPEPPPEAVPPPALPSGQAGGACGDGICSDLESGASCAVDCGPLPPAAACGNAVCEAGEDSASCAQDCPPGLVPADVLRQDLTFLAGAAGLALPVSDRGSVAVLSRRALVARLSAIHLDRPVDRVELALEGETYLMAPTFSEEEGQGLRAAAVGDDAYETTITTPETSGSHPLAVTVHYGDGTVQAVALLLDVKGDGYAYASVDDAEQRVSGATATLHEVNGGTAVWDGSPYGQSNPLTTGGNGAFAWYAPNGTYAVSVSAAGYAPARTATFSVTDHIINPRVRLALEEEPPLIPPPSAPVAAILDAAAAVNETLEAVRDLPAVQTAADISVPALAVTASLTGVTLAIGFNFVPLLQYLFTAPVLLVGRRKRRAFGIVYNSISKLPVDLATVRLFRLPDELPAEGVPETGRLVQSRVTDRGGRYFFLANPGRYRLAVTKQGFDFPTGYLSSSREDHDFLDLYHGEPIVVSEAGAVIAANVPLDPSQAAAFHAPAAIVLKARLRTIQHVVSISGIIASVAFAVIRPGALTVGMVLVQALVYLAVRRLARAAKPKSWGIVYDQGTDKPLGRVIARVFEPRYNKLLETAVTDGNGRYNFVLGPNEYYVVFEHEGYDNVEIRPVDFTGRKEASDWGVQVRLPPKLLPASA
;
A
#
# COMPACT_ATOMS: atom_id res chain seq x y z
N MET A 1 28.51 -3.36 1.87
CA MET A 1 27.71 -4.40 2.56
C MET A 1 27.60 -4.16 4.09
N PRO A 2 27.04 -3.03 4.60
CA PRO A 2 26.84 -2.84 6.05
C PRO A 2 25.38 -3.03 6.50
N HIS A 3 24.41 -2.85 5.60
CA HIS A 3 22.98 -2.82 5.96
C HIS A 3 22.39 -4.16 6.41
N ILE A 4 22.99 -5.29 6.01
CA ILE A 4 22.55 -6.61 6.46
C ILE A 4 23.15 -6.99 7.82
N ARG A 5 24.34 -6.46 8.19
CA ARG A 5 24.95 -6.70 9.52
C ARG A 5 24.39 -5.78 10.61
N ARG A 6 23.91 -4.58 10.27
CA ARG A 6 23.34 -3.61 11.23
C ARG A 6 21.93 -4.01 11.70
N ASN A 7 21.13 -4.59 10.80
CA ASN A 7 19.83 -5.18 11.17
C ASN A 7 19.98 -6.43 12.02
N VAL A 8 21.07 -7.20 11.86
CA VAL A 8 21.38 -8.35 12.73
C VAL A 8 21.70 -7.90 14.15
N HIS A 9 22.35 -6.76 14.39
CA HIS A 9 22.61 -6.26 15.75
C HIS A 9 21.37 -5.65 16.42
N ARG A 10 20.48 -4.98 15.66
CA ARG A 10 19.19 -4.49 16.19
C ARG A 10 18.18 -5.62 16.41
N LEU A 11 18.20 -6.67 15.58
CA LEU A 11 17.45 -7.91 15.82
C LEU A 11 18.05 -8.75 16.94
N ILE A 12 19.38 -8.74 17.14
CA ILE A 12 20.01 -9.40 18.29
C ILE A 12 19.69 -8.63 19.58
N ALA A 13 19.70 -7.29 19.57
CA ALA A 13 19.30 -6.46 20.71
C ALA A 13 17.80 -6.59 21.06
N ALA A 14 16.93 -6.61 20.04
CA ALA A 14 15.50 -6.88 20.22
C ALA A 14 15.23 -8.34 20.61
N ALA A 15 16.01 -9.30 20.11
CA ALA A 15 15.91 -10.71 20.52
C ALA A 15 16.50 -10.98 21.91
N THR A 16 17.47 -10.21 22.39
CA THR A 16 17.90 -10.26 23.80
C THR A 16 16.85 -9.71 24.76
N ILE A 17 15.95 -8.82 24.29
CA ILE A 17 14.81 -8.32 25.06
C ILE A 17 13.58 -9.25 24.92
N LEU A 18 13.42 -9.91 23.77
CA LEU A 18 12.33 -10.88 23.51
C LEU A 18 12.64 -12.29 24.05
N ALA A 19 13.91 -12.67 24.21
CA ALA A 19 14.30 -13.97 24.79
C ALA A 19 14.31 -13.97 26.33
N SER A 20 14.14 -12.82 26.97
CA SER A 20 13.83 -12.70 28.40
C SER A 20 12.32 -12.78 28.71
N VAL A 21 11.46 -12.88 27.69
CA VAL A 21 9.99 -12.91 27.85
C VAL A 21 9.37 -14.04 26.99
N LEU A 22 9.73 -15.29 27.29
CA LEU A 22 9.02 -16.47 26.82
C LEU A 22 8.84 -17.41 28.02
N PRO A 23 7.65 -17.45 28.66
CA PRO A 23 7.37 -18.45 29.67
C PRO A 23 7.06 -19.81 29.02
N PHE A 24 7.40 -20.84 29.77
CA PHE A 24 7.10 -22.25 29.53
C PHE A 24 5.58 -22.46 29.33
N LEU A 25 5.19 -23.35 28.41
CA LEU A 25 3.85 -23.92 28.38
C LEU A 25 3.84 -25.17 29.27
N PRO A 26 3.29 -25.15 30.49
CA PRO A 26 2.81 -26.37 31.13
C PRO A 26 1.49 -26.83 30.48
N ALA A 27 1.16 -28.10 30.68
CA ALA A 27 -0.12 -28.68 30.33
C ALA A 27 -1.27 -27.83 30.90
N ARG A 28 -2.35 -27.69 30.13
CA ARG A 28 -3.45 -26.76 30.41
C ARG A 28 -4.13 -27.13 31.73
N ALA A 29 -3.86 -26.34 32.77
CA ALA A 29 -4.90 -26.02 33.74
C ALA A 29 -5.87 -25.07 33.05
N ALA A 30 -7.15 -25.44 32.91
CA ALA A 30 -8.16 -24.46 32.54
C ALA A 30 -8.69 -23.80 33.82
N THR A 31 -9.24 -22.61 33.70
CA THR A 31 -9.84 -21.94 34.84
C THR A 31 -11.29 -22.41 34.94
N VAL A 32 -11.75 -22.83 36.12
CA VAL A 32 -13.19 -23.16 36.28
C VAL A 32 -14.01 -21.93 35.90
N THR A 33 -15.09 -22.14 35.14
CA THR A 33 -15.96 -21.06 34.66
C THR A 33 -17.18 -20.93 35.57
N SER A 34 -17.73 -19.72 35.70
CA SER A 34 -18.96 -19.44 36.48
C SER A 34 -18.97 -19.95 37.93
N ALA A 35 -17.85 -19.82 38.66
CA ALA A 35 -17.78 -20.20 40.07
C ALA A 35 -18.58 -19.24 40.98
N SER A 36 -19.42 -19.79 41.84
CA SER A 36 -20.22 -19.03 42.81
C SER A 36 -20.39 -19.81 44.11
N ASP A 37 -20.65 -19.08 45.20
CA ASP A 37 -21.03 -19.64 46.49
C ASP A 37 -22.22 -18.86 47.04
N VAL A 38 -23.26 -19.59 47.43
CA VAL A 38 -24.47 -19.05 48.03
C VAL A 38 -24.54 -19.47 49.49
N MET A 39 -24.31 -18.50 50.37
CA MET A 39 -24.33 -18.69 51.82
C MET A 39 -25.66 -18.29 52.44
N THR A 40 -26.09 -18.98 53.51
CA THR A 40 -27.33 -18.60 54.23
C THR A 40 -27.19 -17.33 55.07
N THR A 41 -25.98 -16.95 55.46
CA THR A 41 -25.70 -15.68 56.16
C THR A 41 -24.23 -15.28 55.97
N LEU A 42 -23.97 -13.97 55.91
CA LEU A 42 -22.63 -13.38 55.87
C LEU A 42 -22.21 -12.79 57.22
N GLU A 43 -23.01 -12.99 58.29
CA GLU A 43 -22.67 -12.51 59.62
C GLU A 43 -21.39 -13.18 60.16
N THR A 44 -20.52 -12.39 60.80
CA THR A 44 -19.28 -12.89 61.42
C THR A 44 -19.59 -13.87 62.56
N SER A 45 -18.87 -14.98 62.67
CA SER A 45 -19.09 -16.04 63.69
C SER A 45 -20.47 -16.70 63.66
N ALA A 46 -21.18 -16.68 62.53
CA ALA A 46 -22.46 -17.35 62.36
C ALA A 46 -22.32 -18.65 61.55
N ALA A 47 -23.09 -19.68 61.91
CA ALA A 47 -23.18 -20.93 61.17
C ALA A 47 -23.95 -20.74 59.84
N ALA A 48 -23.35 -21.14 58.73
CA ALA A 48 -23.88 -20.98 57.38
C ALA A 48 -23.89 -22.29 56.58
N ASN A 49 -24.97 -22.51 55.82
CA ASN A 49 -24.96 -23.48 54.71
C ASN A 49 -24.29 -22.83 53.51
N HIS A 50 -23.63 -23.64 52.68
CA HIS A 50 -23.00 -23.24 51.43
C HIS A 50 -23.60 -24.03 50.26
N VAL A 51 -23.68 -23.38 49.10
CA VAL A 51 -23.98 -24.02 47.81
C VAL A 51 -22.96 -23.48 46.83
N ILE A 52 -21.93 -24.29 46.57
CA ILE A 52 -20.81 -23.93 45.71
C ILE A 52 -21.07 -24.51 44.32
N ALA A 53 -21.25 -23.66 43.32
CA ALA A 53 -21.48 -24.07 41.94
C ALA A 53 -20.34 -23.60 41.05
N PHE A 54 -19.79 -24.48 40.20
CA PHE A 54 -18.76 -24.13 39.22
C PHE A 54 -18.82 -25.03 37.99
N VAL A 55 -18.45 -24.51 36.83
CA VAL A 55 -18.39 -25.27 35.57
C VAL A 55 -16.95 -25.69 35.29
N THR A 56 -16.74 -26.97 34.98
CA THR A 56 -15.40 -27.53 34.70
C THR A 56 -15.12 -27.60 33.20
N PRO A 57 -14.26 -26.75 32.60
CA PRO A 57 -14.04 -26.80 31.16
C PRO A 57 -13.34 -28.09 30.67
N SER A 58 -12.61 -28.77 31.55
CA SER A 58 -11.89 -30.01 31.22
C SER A 58 -12.64 -31.29 31.59
N GLY A 59 -13.64 -31.22 32.48
CA GLY A 59 -14.35 -32.38 33.05
C GLY A 59 -13.52 -33.11 34.11
N VAL A 60 -14.15 -33.98 34.90
CA VAL A 60 -13.48 -34.79 35.94
C VAL A 60 -13.59 -36.27 35.56
N SER A 61 -12.44 -36.90 35.30
CA SER A 61 -12.43 -38.32 34.96
C SER A 61 -12.56 -39.20 36.20
N GLU A 62 -13.00 -40.45 36.01
CA GLU A 62 -13.00 -41.42 37.11
C GLU A 62 -11.57 -41.63 37.66
N GLY A 63 -11.42 -41.52 38.98
CA GLY A 63 -10.16 -41.56 39.71
C GLY A 63 -9.49 -40.20 39.93
N ASP A 64 -10.01 -39.11 39.35
CA ASP A 64 -9.55 -37.75 39.64
C ASP A 64 -10.24 -37.16 40.89
N THR A 65 -9.58 -36.19 41.50
CA THR A 65 -10.07 -35.49 42.69
C THR A 65 -10.42 -34.04 42.38
N VAL A 66 -11.50 -33.56 42.98
CA VAL A 66 -11.85 -32.14 43.15
C VAL A 66 -11.60 -31.77 44.60
N THR A 67 -10.95 -30.64 44.82
CA THR A 67 -10.58 -30.13 46.14
C THR A 67 -11.20 -28.75 46.33
N ILE A 68 -11.96 -28.58 47.40
CA ILE A 68 -12.53 -27.30 47.83
C ILE A 68 -11.84 -26.90 49.14
N GLU A 69 -11.10 -25.80 49.13
CA GLU A 69 -10.33 -25.32 50.28
C GLU A 69 -10.84 -23.95 50.72
N PHE A 70 -11.26 -23.84 51.98
CA PHE A 70 -11.67 -22.58 52.61
C PHE A 70 -10.46 -21.90 53.26
N ASP A 71 -10.48 -20.57 53.37
CA ASP A 71 -9.51 -19.86 54.21
C ASP A 71 -9.57 -20.38 55.66
N ALA A 72 -8.40 -20.48 56.32
CA ALA A 72 -8.24 -21.09 57.65
C ALA A 72 -9.05 -20.45 58.80
N ASP A 73 -9.69 -19.31 58.55
CA ASP A 73 -10.54 -18.61 59.51
C ASP A 73 -12.00 -19.11 59.53
N PHE A 74 -12.41 -19.95 58.55
CA PHE A 74 -13.67 -20.69 58.59
C PHE A 74 -13.53 -21.92 59.50
N ASP A 75 -14.51 -22.16 60.38
CA ASP A 75 -14.53 -23.38 61.20
C ASP A 75 -15.38 -24.46 60.52
N THR A 76 -14.69 -25.43 59.93
CA THR A 76 -15.27 -26.62 59.29
C THR A 76 -15.31 -27.82 60.26
N SER A 77 -14.90 -27.63 61.51
CA SER A 77 -14.75 -28.72 62.47
C SER A 77 -16.11 -29.18 63.00
N GLY A 78 -16.58 -30.33 62.50
CA GLY A 78 -17.87 -30.90 62.87
C GLY A 78 -18.68 -31.44 61.70
N LEU A 79 -18.23 -31.19 60.47
CA LEU A 79 -18.79 -31.78 59.26
C LEU A 79 -18.32 -33.22 59.05
N THR A 80 -19.22 -34.03 58.51
CA THR A 80 -19.05 -35.42 58.09
C THR A 80 -19.43 -35.57 56.62
N GLU A 81 -19.23 -36.75 56.04
CA GLU A 81 -19.65 -37.04 54.67
C GLU A 81 -21.18 -36.85 54.47
N ASP A 82 -21.99 -37.05 55.51
CA ASP A 82 -23.44 -36.85 55.46
C ASP A 82 -23.86 -35.37 55.34
N ASP A 83 -22.92 -34.43 55.54
CA ASP A 83 -23.15 -32.99 55.46
C ASP A 83 -22.74 -32.39 54.11
N VAL A 84 -22.35 -33.21 53.12
CA VAL A 84 -21.90 -32.77 51.78
C VAL A 84 -22.58 -33.58 50.68
N ASP A 85 -23.30 -32.90 49.79
CA ASP A 85 -23.83 -33.50 48.55
C ASP A 85 -23.12 -32.93 47.33
N VAL A 86 -22.99 -33.77 46.29
CA VAL A 86 -22.34 -33.42 45.03
C VAL A 86 -23.28 -33.73 43.87
N GLU A 87 -23.59 -32.73 43.07
CA GLU A 87 -24.43 -32.84 41.88
C GLU A 87 -23.62 -32.60 40.59
N ASP A 88 -23.95 -33.34 39.54
CA ASP A 88 -23.49 -33.13 38.17
C ASP A 88 -24.69 -32.74 37.29
N ASP A 89 -24.70 -31.51 36.77
CA ASP A 89 -25.80 -30.93 35.97
C ASP A 89 -27.19 -31.10 36.63
N GLY A 90 -27.23 -30.98 37.97
CA GLY A 90 -28.45 -31.10 38.79
C GLY A 90 -28.88 -32.54 39.10
N VAL A 91 -27.99 -33.52 38.93
CA VAL A 91 -28.21 -34.92 39.30
C VAL A 91 -27.27 -35.31 40.44
N ASP A 92 -27.83 -35.74 41.57
CA ASP A 92 -27.06 -36.20 42.73
C ASP A 92 -26.17 -37.40 42.40
N LEU A 93 -24.89 -37.27 42.74
CA LEU A 93 -23.96 -38.40 42.81
C LEU A 93 -24.14 -39.09 44.16
N THR A 94 -24.14 -40.42 44.15
CA THR A 94 -24.08 -41.19 45.40
C THR A 94 -22.71 -40.99 46.06
N THR A 95 -22.68 -40.50 47.31
CA THR A 95 -21.43 -40.23 48.04
C THR A 95 -21.16 -41.22 49.19
N ALA A 96 -19.88 -41.40 49.53
CA ALA A 96 -19.43 -42.19 50.69
C ALA A 96 -18.12 -41.62 51.29
N ALA A 97 -17.69 -42.14 52.45
CA ALA A 97 -16.41 -41.75 53.07
C ALA A 97 -15.17 -42.26 52.32
N ASP A 98 -15.29 -43.32 51.51
CA ASP A 98 -14.22 -43.83 50.64
C ASP A 98 -14.78 -44.54 49.39
N CYS A 99 -13.92 -44.75 48.38
CA CYS A 99 -14.28 -45.49 47.16
C CYS A 99 -14.19 -47.02 47.32
N SER A 100 -14.57 -47.58 48.48
CA SER A 100 -14.52 -49.03 48.72
C SER A 100 -15.83 -49.77 48.38
N GLY A 101 -16.93 -49.03 48.17
CA GLY A 101 -18.25 -49.53 47.83
C GLY A 101 -18.63 -49.34 46.34
N ALA A 102 -19.91 -49.09 46.07
CA ALA A 102 -20.46 -48.91 44.71
C ALA A 102 -20.94 -47.47 44.45
N GLU A 103 -20.53 -46.54 45.32
CA GLU A 103 -20.86 -45.12 45.29
C GLU A 103 -20.02 -44.38 44.24
N GLN A 104 -20.60 -43.33 43.65
CA GLN A 104 -20.02 -42.64 42.50
C GLN A 104 -18.93 -41.62 42.88
N ALA A 105 -18.97 -41.09 44.09
CA ALA A 105 -17.95 -40.18 44.62
C ALA A 105 -17.64 -40.46 46.09
N SER A 106 -16.41 -40.17 46.54
CA SER A 106 -16.07 -40.18 47.96
C SER A 106 -15.73 -38.78 48.46
N VAL A 107 -16.20 -38.41 49.65
CA VAL A 107 -15.91 -37.11 50.29
C VAL A 107 -15.05 -37.32 51.53
N ILE A 108 -13.86 -36.70 51.54
CA ILE A 108 -12.94 -36.72 52.68
C ILE A 108 -12.70 -35.30 53.16
N LEU A 109 -12.92 -35.06 54.45
CA LEU A 109 -12.70 -33.78 55.10
C LEU A 109 -11.39 -33.79 55.89
N ALA A 110 -10.51 -32.83 55.60
CA ALA A 110 -9.25 -32.65 56.31
C ALA A 110 -9.01 -31.17 56.59
N ALA A 111 -9.23 -30.75 57.84
CA ALA A 111 -9.16 -29.36 58.26
C ALA A 111 -10.09 -28.47 57.40
N ASP A 112 -9.56 -27.45 56.77
CA ASP A 112 -10.23 -26.47 55.90
C ASP A 112 -10.43 -26.96 54.45
N THR A 113 -10.07 -28.22 54.16
CA THR A 113 -10.09 -28.79 52.82
C THR A 113 -11.04 -29.98 52.68
N PHE A 114 -11.93 -29.92 51.69
CA PHE A 114 -12.82 -30.99 51.24
C PHE A 114 -12.24 -31.62 49.98
N THR A 115 -12.04 -32.94 49.99
CA THR A 115 -11.56 -33.68 48.81
C THR A 115 -12.64 -34.64 48.35
N ILE A 116 -13.18 -34.37 47.17
CA ILE A 116 -14.14 -35.21 46.46
C ILE A 116 -13.37 -36.04 45.44
N THR A 117 -13.48 -37.36 45.48
CA THR A 117 -12.85 -38.25 44.49
C THR A 117 -13.93 -38.96 43.70
N ILE A 118 -13.89 -38.89 42.38
CA ILE A 118 -14.82 -39.67 41.54
C ILE A 118 -14.35 -41.12 41.51
N CYS A 119 -15.19 -42.05 41.98
CA CYS A 119 -14.79 -43.45 42.16
C CYS A 119 -14.65 -44.20 40.82
N ALA A 120 -13.63 -45.04 40.71
CA ALA A 120 -13.26 -45.69 39.45
C ALA A 120 -14.15 -46.90 39.13
N GLY A 121 -14.85 -46.86 37.99
CA GLY A 121 -15.67 -47.96 37.48
C GLY A 121 -17.16 -47.89 37.80
N ASP A 122 -17.62 -46.86 38.51
CA ASP A 122 -18.99 -46.74 39.02
C ASP A 122 -19.83 -45.66 38.31
N GLY A 123 -19.31 -45.03 37.24
CA GLY A 123 -20.09 -44.17 36.35
C GLY A 123 -20.37 -42.77 36.90
N GLY A 124 -19.46 -42.22 37.71
CA GLY A 124 -19.53 -40.86 38.27
C GLY A 124 -18.72 -39.79 37.51
N ALA A 125 -18.21 -40.10 36.32
CA ALA A 125 -17.40 -39.16 35.54
C ALA A 125 -18.19 -37.90 35.16
N ILE A 126 -17.65 -36.74 35.51
CA ILE A 126 -18.23 -35.42 35.21
C ILE A 126 -17.75 -34.98 33.84
N ALA A 127 -18.67 -34.64 32.94
CA ALA A 127 -18.32 -34.27 31.59
C ALA A 127 -17.67 -32.87 31.52
N ALA A 128 -16.86 -32.65 30.48
CA ALA A 128 -16.36 -31.31 30.20
C ALA A 128 -17.54 -30.36 29.95
N THR A 129 -17.44 -29.16 30.53
CA THR A 129 -18.46 -28.08 30.55
C THR A 129 -19.70 -28.35 31.40
N SER A 130 -19.73 -29.43 32.18
CA SER A 130 -20.79 -29.66 33.17
C SER A 130 -20.67 -28.74 34.38
N GLU A 131 -21.82 -28.37 34.94
CA GLU A 131 -21.96 -27.60 36.18
C GLU A 131 -21.93 -28.57 37.37
N VAL A 132 -20.93 -28.40 38.21
CA VAL A 132 -20.78 -29.15 39.46
C VAL A 132 -21.29 -28.28 40.59
N THR A 133 -22.26 -28.80 41.34
CA THR A 133 -22.79 -28.15 42.55
C THR A 133 -22.41 -28.97 43.77
N VAL A 134 -21.85 -28.31 44.78
CA VAL A 134 -21.52 -28.91 46.07
C VAL A 134 -22.31 -28.20 47.15
N GLU A 135 -23.24 -28.92 47.77
CA GLU A 135 -24.04 -28.43 48.87
C GLU A 135 -23.39 -28.85 50.19
N ILE A 136 -23.13 -27.90 51.08
CA ILE A 136 -22.48 -28.15 52.37
C ILE A 136 -23.34 -27.58 53.49
N GLY A 137 -23.79 -28.45 54.38
CA GLY A 137 -24.52 -28.08 55.58
C GLY A 137 -25.84 -28.84 55.76
N THR A 138 -26.79 -28.21 56.45
CA THR A 138 -28.15 -28.77 56.65
C THR A 138 -29.01 -28.84 55.38
N ASN A 139 -28.52 -28.26 54.28
CA ASN A 139 -29.10 -28.36 52.94
C ASN A 139 -28.72 -29.66 52.21
N ALA A 140 -27.63 -30.33 52.59
CA ALA A 140 -27.30 -31.65 52.05
C ALA A 140 -28.34 -32.69 52.52
N THR A 141 -29.12 -33.25 51.59
CA THR A 141 -30.22 -34.19 51.87
C THR A 141 -30.22 -35.47 51.01
N ALA A 142 -29.30 -35.60 50.05
CA ALA A 142 -29.27 -36.69 49.08
C ALA A 142 -28.45 -37.90 49.58
N SER A 143 -27.31 -37.66 50.24
CA SER A 143 -26.43 -38.72 50.76
C SER A 143 -26.68 -39.06 52.24
N GLY A 144 -27.53 -38.29 52.91
CA GLY A 144 -27.85 -38.36 54.33
C GLY A 144 -28.78 -37.20 54.72
N THR A 145 -29.00 -36.95 56.01
CA THR A 145 -29.54 -35.65 56.43
C THR A 145 -28.42 -34.86 57.07
N GLY A 146 -27.92 -33.82 56.40
CA GLY A 146 -26.93 -32.92 56.95
C GLY A 146 -27.39 -32.31 58.28
N THR A 147 -26.50 -32.29 59.26
CA THR A 147 -26.76 -31.85 60.64
C THR A 147 -25.82 -30.76 61.14
N SER A 148 -24.68 -30.57 60.48
CA SER A 148 -23.66 -29.57 60.82
C SER A 148 -23.55 -28.51 59.72
N GLN A 149 -23.03 -27.31 60.04
CA GLN A 149 -22.84 -26.18 59.12
C GLN A 149 -21.42 -25.61 59.30
N ILE A 150 -20.93 -24.77 58.38
CA ILE A 150 -19.62 -24.10 58.51
C ILE A 150 -19.82 -22.80 59.32
N ASP A 151 -18.98 -22.53 60.33
CA ASP A 151 -19.01 -21.23 61.01
C ASP A 151 -18.15 -20.18 60.29
N ASN A 152 -18.73 -19.01 60.03
CA ASN A 152 -18.07 -17.88 59.38
C ASN A 152 -16.94 -17.28 60.24
N PRO A 153 -15.92 -16.68 59.61
CA PRO A 153 -14.84 -15.98 60.29
C PRO A 153 -15.30 -14.92 61.31
N SER A 154 -14.51 -14.75 62.37
CA SER A 154 -14.83 -13.82 63.46
C SER A 154 -14.57 -12.34 63.15
N ALA A 155 -13.84 -12.05 62.09
CA ALA A 155 -13.55 -10.69 61.63
C ALA A 155 -14.21 -10.41 60.28
N ALA A 156 -14.78 -9.22 60.11
CA ALA A 156 -15.31 -8.79 58.82
C ALA A 156 -14.16 -8.57 57.81
N GLY A 157 -14.33 -9.05 56.58
CA GLY A 157 -13.27 -9.05 55.57
C GLY A 157 -13.65 -9.87 54.34
N THR A 158 -12.77 -9.87 53.34
CA THR A 158 -12.91 -10.73 52.16
C THR A 158 -12.05 -11.97 52.37
N TYR A 159 -12.69 -13.13 52.38
CA TYR A 159 -12.07 -14.45 52.48
C TYR A 159 -12.20 -15.19 51.17
N TYR A 160 -11.51 -16.31 51.00
CA TYR A 160 -11.52 -17.08 49.76
C TYR A 160 -11.90 -18.54 49.98
N VAL A 161 -12.58 -19.09 48.97
CA VAL A 161 -12.78 -20.53 48.78
C VAL A 161 -12.17 -20.90 47.44
N SER A 162 -11.23 -21.82 47.42
CA SER A 162 -10.56 -22.25 46.21
C SER A 162 -11.01 -23.63 45.76
N VAL A 163 -11.22 -23.78 44.45
CA VAL A 163 -11.53 -25.05 43.79
C VAL A 163 -10.28 -25.45 43.01
N SER A 164 -9.77 -26.65 43.22
CA SER A 164 -8.63 -27.21 42.50
C SER A 164 -8.73 -28.74 42.46
N GLY A 165 -7.68 -29.45 42.01
CA GLY A 165 -7.69 -30.92 42.04
C GLY A 165 -6.73 -31.55 41.03
N THR A 166 -6.76 -32.89 40.94
CA THR A 166 -5.92 -33.61 39.97
C THR A 166 -6.42 -33.50 38.53
N PHE A 167 -7.71 -33.16 38.35
CA PHE A 167 -8.33 -32.94 37.03
C PHE A 167 -7.80 -31.68 36.32
N GLY A 168 -7.14 -30.79 37.06
CA GLY A 168 -6.31 -29.72 36.50
C GLY A 168 -6.99 -28.37 36.36
N ASP A 169 -8.32 -28.25 36.52
CA ASP A 169 -8.95 -26.93 36.57
C ASP A 169 -8.83 -26.31 37.95
N ALA A 170 -8.70 -24.97 38.00
CA ALA A 170 -8.60 -24.24 39.25
C ALA A 170 -9.36 -22.91 39.23
N GLY A 171 -9.84 -22.48 40.39
CA GLY A 171 -10.42 -21.16 40.60
C GLY A 171 -10.58 -20.79 42.07
N SER A 172 -10.96 -19.54 42.32
CA SER A 172 -11.20 -19.02 43.66
C SER A 172 -12.43 -18.13 43.67
N ILE A 173 -13.23 -18.25 44.73
CA ILE A 173 -14.43 -17.47 45.03
C ILE A 173 -14.08 -16.55 46.20
N ALA A 174 -14.35 -15.25 46.08
CA ALA A 174 -14.09 -14.28 47.15
C ALA A 174 -15.39 -14.02 47.94
N LEU A 175 -15.39 -14.29 49.24
CA LEU A 175 -16.54 -14.18 50.14
C LEU A 175 -16.42 -12.94 51.04
N PRO A 176 -17.31 -11.94 50.93
CA PRO A 176 -17.35 -10.81 51.83
C PRO A 176 -18.11 -11.14 53.12
N ILE A 177 -17.38 -11.36 54.22
CA ILE A 177 -17.96 -11.63 55.55
C ILE A 177 -18.11 -10.31 56.33
N GLY A 178 -19.28 -10.09 56.94
CA GLY A 178 -19.61 -8.93 57.77
C GLY A 178 -20.41 -7.80 57.10
N GLY A 179 -21.13 -8.07 56.00
CA GLY A 179 -22.03 -7.11 55.31
C GLY A 179 -23.53 -7.33 55.59
N ASP A 180 -24.40 -6.45 55.06
CA ASP A 180 -25.86 -6.62 55.13
C ASP A 180 -26.31 -7.78 54.22
N ASP A 181 -26.94 -8.82 54.79
CA ASP A 181 -27.33 -10.08 54.13
C ASP A 181 -28.09 -9.86 52.80
N THR A 182 -27.34 -9.87 51.70
CA THR A 182 -27.85 -9.99 50.33
C THR A 182 -27.21 -11.23 49.72
N ILE A 183 -28.04 -12.24 49.48
CA ILE A 183 -27.65 -13.64 49.23
C ILE A 183 -27.23 -13.82 47.75
N GLY A 184 -25.99 -14.32 47.54
CA GLY A 184 -25.45 -14.81 46.27
C GLY A 184 -24.17 -14.08 45.82
N VAL A 185 -23.00 -14.69 46.01
CA VAL A 185 -21.71 -14.17 45.54
C VAL A 185 -21.30 -14.90 44.26
N THR A 186 -21.32 -14.22 43.11
CA THR A 186 -20.85 -14.79 41.83
C THR A 186 -19.52 -14.13 41.43
N ALA A 187 -18.44 -14.92 41.34
CA ALA A 187 -17.12 -14.44 40.94
C ALA A 187 -16.76 -14.91 39.53
N THR A 188 -16.18 -14.02 38.71
CA THR A 188 -15.49 -14.42 37.46
C THR A 188 -14.02 -14.66 37.79
N VAL A 189 -13.57 -15.89 37.60
CA VAL A 189 -12.27 -16.39 38.09
C VAL A 189 -11.10 -15.75 37.36
N THR A 190 -10.14 -15.21 38.11
CA THR A 190 -8.85 -14.69 37.63
C THR A 190 -7.70 -15.55 38.15
N THR A 191 -6.78 -15.93 37.27
CA THR A 191 -5.60 -16.78 37.60
C THR A 191 -4.49 -15.97 38.29
N GLY A 192 -3.94 -16.48 39.40
CA GLY A 192 -2.63 -16.05 39.90
C GLY A 192 -2.28 -16.51 41.32
N GLY A 193 -1.55 -17.62 41.45
CA GLY A 193 -1.01 -18.14 42.71
C GLY A 193 0.23 -17.41 43.25
N ALA A 194 0.42 -17.57 44.56
CA ALA A 194 1.16 -16.72 45.51
C ALA A 194 2.68 -16.97 45.65
N GLY A 195 3.34 -16.05 46.37
CA GLY A 195 4.68 -16.20 46.93
C GLY A 195 5.10 -14.95 47.72
N GLY A 196 4.86 -14.96 49.03
CA GLY A 196 5.01 -13.81 49.93
C GLY A 196 6.43 -13.39 50.29
N GLY A 197 6.54 -12.10 50.60
CA GLY A 197 7.64 -11.47 51.31
C GLY A 197 7.18 -10.07 51.71
N GLY A 198 6.62 -9.94 52.91
CA GLY A 198 6.06 -8.67 53.36
C GLY A 198 7.09 -7.55 53.42
N PRO A 199 6.73 -6.34 52.98
CA PRO A 199 7.27 -5.09 53.50
C PRO A 199 6.13 -4.27 54.15
N PRO A 200 6.49 -3.23 54.93
CA PRO A 200 5.82 -2.84 56.16
C PRO A 200 4.51 -2.09 55.93
N ALA A 201 3.69 -2.03 56.99
CA ALA A 201 2.43 -1.29 57.08
C ALA A 201 2.40 -0.01 56.21
N PRO A 202 1.43 0.14 55.29
CA PRO A 202 1.30 1.36 54.50
C PRO A 202 0.82 2.52 55.38
N PRO A 203 1.42 3.71 55.26
CA PRO A 203 0.83 4.94 55.79
C PRO A 203 -0.49 5.20 55.03
N ALA A 204 -1.49 5.78 55.71
CA ALA A 204 -2.81 6.14 55.19
C ALA A 204 -2.92 6.13 53.65
N GLY A 205 -3.52 5.07 53.10
CA GLY A 205 -3.59 4.80 51.67
C GLY A 205 -4.45 5.81 50.92
N ASP A 206 -4.17 5.93 49.62
CA ASP A 206 -4.93 6.75 48.67
C ASP A 206 -6.41 6.33 48.65
N THR A 207 -7.30 7.29 48.85
CA THR A 207 -8.77 7.08 48.83
C THR A 207 -9.43 7.80 47.66
N THR A 208 -8.65 8.42 46.78
CA THR A 208 -9.17 9.19 45.66
C THR A 208 -9.13 8.35 44.39
N PRO A 209 -10.27 8.14 43.69
CA PRO A 209 -10.27 7.48 42.39
C PRO A 209 -9.62 8.35 41.31
N PRO A 210 -9.02 7.73 40.27
CA PRO A 210 -8.38 8.45 39.17
C PRO A 210 -9.39 9.35 38.45
N VAL A 211 -8.97 10.54 38.02
CA VAL A 211 -9.79 11.46 37.23
C VAL A 211 -9.64 11.14 35.75
N ILE A 212 -10.74 10.73 35.11
CA ILE A 212 -10.77 10.42 33.66
C ILE A 212 -11.01 11.70 32.85
N SER A 213 -10.21 11.89 31.80
CA SER A 213 -10.31 13.02 30.87
C SER A 213 -9.95 12.62 29.43
N ASN A 214 -10.16 13.52 28.46
CA ASN A 214 -9.79 13.36 27.04
C ASN A 214 -10.32 12.08 26.34
N ILE A 215 -11.53 11.64 26.71
CA ILE A 215 -12.17 10.49 26.06
C ILE A 215 -12.43 10.83 24.59
N THR A 216 -11.83 10.06 23.70
CA THR A 216 -11.86 10.26 22.25
C THR A 216 -11.95 8.91 21.55
N VAL A 217 -12.59 8.87 20.38
CA VAL A 217 -12.65 7.68 19.52
C VAL A 217 -11.99 8.02 18.19
N SER A 218 -11.08 7.16 17.75
CA SER A 218 -10.31 7.32 16.52
C SER A 218 -10.26 6.01 15.74
N SER A 219 -9.76 6.07 14.50
CA SER A 219 -9.60 4.91 13.61
C SER A 219 -10.87 4.06 13.51
N ILE A 220 -12.03 4.73 13.42
CA ILE A 220 -13.33 4.08 13.30
C ILE A 220 -13.43 3.46 11.90
N THR A 221 -13.75 2.18 11.85
CA THR A 221 -14.03 1.41 10.63
C THR A 221 -15.40 0.77 10.76
N ALA A 222 -15.83 0.02 9.73
CA ALA A 222 -17.07 -0.76 9.78
C ALA A 222 -17.05 -1.88 10.85
N THR A 223 -15.88 -2.27 11.36
CA THR A 223 -15.77 -3.43 12.30
C THR A 223 -14.90 -3.17 13.53
N SER A 224 -14.33 -1.97 13.66
CA SER A 224 -13.42 -1.63 14.76
C SER A 224 -13.41 -0.14 15.08
N ALA A 225 -12.99 0.21 16.29
CA ALA A 225 -12.69 1.58 16.70
C ALA A 225 -11.61 1.59 17.80
N ILE A 226 -10.85 2.67 17.94
CA ILE A 226 -9.88 2.84 19.03
C ILE A 226 -10.41 3.91 19.99
N VAL A 227 -10.59 3.53 21.26
CA VAL A 227 -10.99 4.44 22.33
C VAL A 227 -9.75 4.83 23.13
N THR A 228 -9.53 6.14 23.28
CA THR A 228 -8.42 6.73 24.01
C THR A 228 -8.92 7.67 25.10
N TRP A 229 -8.25 7.67 26.26
CA TRP A 229 -8.52 8.59 27.37
C TRP A 229 -7.28 8.73 28.26
N ASP A 230 -7.26 9.74 29.11
CA ASP A 230 -6.18 9.98 30.07
C ASP A 230 -6.69 9.95 31.51
N THR A 231 -5.79 9.60 32.44
CA THR A 231 -5.99 9.72 33.89
C THR A 231 -4.91 10.59 34.53
N ASP A 232 -5.23 11.26 35.63
CA ASP A 232 -4.28 12.08 36.39
C ASP A 232 -3.30 11.26 37.25
N GLU A 233 -3.55 9.97 37.39
CA GLU A 233 -2.67 8.99 38.03
C GLU A 233 -2.67 7.63 37.30
N ALA A 234 -1.72 6.76 37.62
CA ALA A 234 -1.56 5.49 36.91
C ALA A 234 -2.70 4.50 37.26
N ALA A 235 -3.50 4.13 36.26
CA ALA A 235 -4.67 3.27 36.42
C ALA A 235 -4.76 2.20 35.34
N ASP A 236 -5.57 1.18 35.56
CA ASP A 236 -5.90 0.17 34.55
C ASP A 236 -6.80 0.75 33.44
N SER A 237 -6.97 -0.02 32.37
CA SER A 237 -7.77 0.38 31.22
C SER A 237 -8.95 -0.56 31.01
N ARG A 238 -10.17 -0.04 30.95
CA ARG A 238 -11.35 -0.80 30.57
C ARG A 238 -12.33 0.02 29.73
N VAL A 239 -12.91 -0.58 28.70
CA VAL A 239 -14.02 -0.03 27.92
C VAL A 239 -15.16 -1.04 27.94
N ASP A 240 -16.36 -0.65 28.35
CA ASP A 240 -17.58 -1.42 28.06
C ASP A 240 -18.29 -0.80 26.86
N PHE A 241 -18.83 -1.61 25.95
CA PHE A 241 -19.44 -1.11 24.72
C PHE A 241 -20.59 -2.00 24.22
N GLY A 242 -21.50 -1.44 23.44
CA GLY A 242 -22.62 -2.14 22.82
C GLY A 242 -23.47 -1.20 21.96
N PRO A 243 -24.42 -1.70 21.15
CA PRO A 243 -25.31 -0.87 20.35
C PRO A 243 -26.30 -0.07 21.22
N THR A 244 -26.41 -0.37 22.52
CA THR A 244 -27.18 0.41 23.47
C THR A 244 -26.37 0.69 24.75
N VAL A 245 -26.91 1.53 25.64
CA VAL A 245 -26.34 1.83 26.96
C VAL A 245 -26.26 0.62 27.91
N ALA A 246 -26.76 -0.55 27.50
CA ALA A 246 -26.57 -1.79 28.24
C ALA A 246 -25.20 -2.46 27.98
N TYR A 247 -24.44 -1.96 26.99
CA TYR A 247 -23.09 -2.43 26.68
C TYR A 247 -23.01 -3.95 26.43
N GLU A 248 -23.94 -4.47 25.64
CA GLU A 248 -24.19 -5.91 25.45
C GLU A 248 -23.05 -6.65 24.73
N ASN A 249 -22.16 -5.92 24.05
CA ASN A 249 -20.98 -6.49 23.41
C ASN A 249 -19.84 -6.74 24.41
N GLY A 250 -20.03 -6.40 25.68
CA GLY A 250 -19.11 -6.71 26.77
C GLY A 250 -18.04 -5.64 26.97
N SER A 251 -16.85 -6.07 27.38
CA SER A 251 -15.76 -5.16 27.72
C SER A 251 -14.39 -5.61 27.19
N VAL A 252 -13.56 -4.63 26.88
CA VAL A 252 -12.14 -4.82 26.58
C VAL A 252 -11.35 -4.26 27.76
N THR A 253 -10.35 -5.00 28.24
CA THR A 253 -9.56 -4.62 29.43
C THR A 253 -8.06 -4.80 29.23
N SER A 254 -7.27 -3.98 29.94
CA SER A 254 -5.82 -4.10 30.10
C SER A 254 -5.45 -3.72 31.53
N GLY A 255 -4.84 -4.65 32.26
CA GLY A 255 -4.40 -4.44 33.64
C GLY A 255 -3.08 -3.66 33.79
N THR A 256 -2.52 -3.12 32.70
CA THR A 256 -1.29 -2.32 32.78
C THR A 256 -1.63 -0.93 33.31
N LEU A 257 -1.02 -0.53 34.43
CA LEU A 257 -1.23 0.79 35.01
C LEU A 257 -0.51 1.86 34.19
N VAL A 258 -1.27 2.74 33.54
CA VAL A 258 -0.79 3.85 32.69
C VAL A 258 -1.62 5.10 32.96
N THR A 259 -1.15 6.25 32.49
CA THR A 259 -1.90 7.53 32.55
C THR A 259 -2.51 7.94 31.21
N SER A 260 -2.15 7.24 30.13
CA SER A 260 -2.71 7.45 28.80
C SER A 260 -3.09 6.08 28.25
N HIS A 261 -4.37 5.92 27.99
CA HIS A 261 -5.02 4.65 27.72
C HIS A 261 -5.44 4.58 26.26
N ALA A 262 -5.31 3.39 25.68
CA ALA A 262 -5.78 3.10 24.32
C ALA A 262 -6.26 1.66 24.25
N LEU A 263 -7.55 1.44 23.98
CA LEU A 263 -8.12 0.12 23.77
C LEU A 263 -8.82 0.06 22.40
N THR A 264 -8.61 -1.05 21.69
CA THR A 264 -9.24 -1.31 20.39
C THR A 264 -10.48 -2.17 20.56
N LEU A 265 -11.62 -1.68 20.08
CA LEU A 265 -12.87 -2.42 19.95
C LEU A 265 -12.87 -3.13 18.59
N THR A 266 -13.25 -4.40 18.56
CA THR A 266 -13.29 -5.23 17.34
C THR A 266 -14.58 -6.04 17.28
N GLY A 267 -14.96 -6.49 16.09
CA GLY A 267 -16.19 -7.28 15.89
C GLY A 267 -17.45 -6.42 15.92
N LEU A 268 -17.33 -5.14 15.54
CA LEU A 268 -18.45 -4.24 15.39
C LEU A 268 -19.19 -4.50 14.07
N THR A 269 -20.45 -4.07 14.00
CA THR A 269 -21.25 -4.07 12.78
C THR A 269 -21.19 -2.71 12.12
N GLY A 270 -21.05 -2.65 10.78
CA GLY A 270 -20.96 -1.40 10.02
C GLY A 270 -22.26 -0.59 10.08
N SER A 271 -22.16 0.72 9.82
CA SER A 271 -23.29 1.66 9.83
C SER A 271 -24.16 1.59 11.10
N THR A 272 -23.56 1.22 12.24
CA THR A 272 -24.24 1.03 13.54
C THR A 272 -23.69 2.04 14.57
N GLU A 273 -24.58 2.69 15.32
CA GLU A 273 -24.21 3.50 16.49
C GLU A 273 -23.86 2.57 17.67
N TYR A 274 -22.73 2.86 18.32
CA TYR A 274 -22.27 2.16 19.51
C TYR A 274 -22.17 3.14 20.68
N HIS A 275 -22.70 2.71 21.81
CA HIS A 275 -22.51 3.30 23.13
C HIS A 275 -21.31 2.66 23.81
N PHE A 276 -20.51 3.46 24.51
CA PHE A 276 -19.41 2.97 25.33
C PHE A 276 -19.16 3.85 26.56
N ARG A 277 -18.54 3.27 27.57
CA ARG A 277 -17.99 3.99 28.73
C ARG A 277 -16.63 3.42 29.09
N VAL A 278 -15.77 4.27 29.62
CA VAL A 278 -14.43 3.89 30.09
C VAL A 278 -14.39 3.79 31.61
N ARG A 279 -13.59 2.86 32.11
CA ARG A 279 -13.33 2.69 33.54
C ARG A 279 -11.83 2.57 33.77
N SER A 280 -11.37 3.16 34.86
CA SER A 280 -9.97 3.12 35.28
C SER A 280 -9.89 3.00 36.78
N LYS A 281 -9.05 2.08 37.23
CA LYS A 281 -8.81 1.72 38.62
C LYS A 281 -7.33 1.86 38.93
N ASP A 282 -7.01 2.62 39.97
CA ASP A 282 -5.63 2.84 40.41
C ASP A 282 -5.03 1.59 41.10
N ALA A 283 -3.77 1.70 41.55
CA ALA A 283 -3.11 0.64 42.31
C ALA A 283 -3.70 0.40 43.72
N ALA A 284 -4.45 1.36 44.26
CA ALA A 284 -5.14 1.30 45.55
C ALA A 284 -6.58 0.76 45.43
N LEU A 285 -6.99 0.34 44.24
CA LEU A 285 -8.30 -0.19 43.87
C LEU A 285 -9.44 0.84 43.85
N ASN A 286 -9.14 2.14 43.86
CA ASN A 286 -10.14 3.18 43.67
C ASN A 286 -10.53 3.25 42.18
N GLU A 287 -11.83 3.12 41.85
CA GLU A 287 -12.33 3.09 40.47
C GLU A 287 -13.11 4.35 40.11
N ARG A 288 -12.86 4.87 38.90
CA ARG A 288 -13.72 5.86 38.25
C ARG A 288 -14.31 5.29 36.96
N ILE A 289 -15.57 5.68 36.70
CA ILE A 289 -16.33 5.34 35.49
C ILE A 289 -16.73 6.64 34.81
N SER A 290 -16.56 6.72 33.49
CA SER A 290 -17.02 7.86 32.70
C SER A 290 -18.54 7.88 32.52
N SER A 291 -19.08 8.99 32.03
CA SER A 291 -20.41 9.00 31.43
C SER A 291 -20.46 8.12 30.16
N ASP A 292 -21.67 7.86 29.68
CA ASP A 292 -21.89 7.25 28.37
C ASP A 292 -21.37 8.15 27.25
N ASN A 293 -20.76 7.55 26.24
CA ASN A 293 -20.27 8.20 25.02
C ASN A 293 -20.72 7.37 23.82
N THR A 294 -20.83 7.99 22.65
CA THR A 294 -21.23 7.28 21.42
C THR A 294 -20.24 7.49 20.28
N PHE A 295 -20.20 6.54 19.37
CA PHE A 295 -19.59 6.69 18.05
C PHE A 295 -20.36 5.85 17.02
N MET A 296 -20.23 6.18 15.74
CA MET A 296 -20.87 5.45 14.65
C MET A 296 -19.82 4.79 13.77
N THR A 297 -19.90 3.47 13.59
CA THR A 297 -19.01 2.75 12.66
C THR A 297 -19.26 3.17 11.22
N THR A 298 -18.23 3.16 10.39
CA THR A 298 -18.38 3.48 8.95
C THR A 298 -19.19 2.41 8.22
N ASP A 299 -19.68 2.75 7.02
CA ASP A 299 -20.14 1.72 6.09
C ASP A 299 -18.94 0.86 5.61
N GLY A 300 -19.18 -0.42 5.37
CA GLY A 300 -18.21 -1.36 4.81
C GLY A 300 -18.75 -2.15 3.62
N VAL A 301 -19.94 -1.82 3.13
CA VAL A 301 -20.55 -2.40 1.93
C VAL A 301 -20.29 -1.47 0.75
N ALA A 302 -19.90 -2.01 -0.40
CA ALA A 302 -19.73 -1.23 -1.62
C ALA A 302 -21.06 -1.11 -2.38
N PRO A 303 -21.29 -0.02 -3.14
CA PRO A 303 -22.54 0.21 -3.85
C PRO A 303 -22.81 -0.87 -4.91
N LEU A 304 -24.02 -1.39 -4.98
CA LEU A 304 -24.42 -2.37 -5.98
C LEU A 304 -24.73 -1.69 -7.33
N ILE A 305 -23.80 -1.80 -8.27
CA ILE A 305 -23.98 -1.28 -9.64
C ILE A 305 -24.97 -2.15 -10.42
N SER A 306 -25.95 -1.50 -11.06
CA SER A 306 -26.99 -2.13 -11.86
C SER A 306 -27.42 -1.25 -13.05
N ALA A 307 -28.25 -1.81 -13.95
CA ALA A 307 -28.87 -1.09 -15.07
C ALA A 307 -27.91 -0.30 -15.99
N ILE A 308 -26.73 -0.87 -16.28
CA ILE A 308 -25.74 -0.26 -17.18
C ILE A 308 -26.28 -0.25 -18.62
N VAL A 309 -26.40 0.94 -19.22
CA VAL A 309 -26.86 1.16 -20.60
C VAL A 309 -25.98 2.19 -21.29
N VAL A 310 -25.75 2.01 -22.60
CA VAL A 310 -25.10 3.02 -23.45
C VAL A 310 -26.12 3.62 -24.41
N THR A 311 -26.24 4.94 -24.43
CA THR A 311 -27.14 5.73 -25.27
C THR A 311 -26.38 6.86 -25.97
N ASP A 312 -27.08 7.65 -26.80
CA ASP A 312 -26.54 8.84 -27.48
C ASP A 312 -25.20 8.60 -28.20
N ILE A 313 -25.06 7.43 -28.84
CA ILE A 313 -23.85 7.05 -29.57
C ILE A 313 -23.78 7.88 -30.85
N THR A 314 -22.71 8.66 -31.01
CA THR A 314 -22.37 9.42 -32.22
C THR A 314 -21.12 8.85 -32.88
N THR A 315 -20.56 9.54 -33.87
CA THR A 315 -19.28 9.17 -34.50
C THR A 315 -18.09 9.30 -33.53
N THR A 316 -18.15 10.23 -32.55
CA THR A 316 -17.01 10.53 -31.66
C THR A 316 -17.37 10.59 -30.17
N SER A 317 -18.61 10.28 -29.78
CA SER A 317 -19.08 10.31 -28.39
C SER A 317 -20.13 9.23 -28.10
N ALA A 318 -20.34 8.94 -26.82
CA ALA A 318 -21.42 8.08 -26.33
C ALA A 318 -21.76 8.45 -24.87
N ARG A 319 -22.98 8.17 -24.41
CA ARG A 319 -23.38 8.34 -23.01
C ARG A 319 -23.54 6.98 -22.33
N VAL A 320 -22.94 6.82 -21.16
CA VAL A 320 -23.08 5.63 -20.32
C VAL A 320 -23.90 6.00 -19.09
N THR A 321 -24.96 5.24 -18.81
CA THR A 321 -25.83 5.42 -17.65
C THR A 321 -25.91 4.13 -16.84
N TRP A 322 -26.04 4.25 -15.51
CA TRP A 322 -26.23 3.12 -14.60
C TRP A 322 -26.87 3.60 -13.28
N THR A 323 -27.24 2.68 -12.41
CA THR A 323 -27.80 2.97 -11.09
C THR A 323 -27.06 2.22 -9.98
N THR A 324 -27.04 2.78 -8.79
CA THR A 324 -26.58 2.13 -7.55
C THR A 324 -27.71 2.04 -6.53
N ASP A 325 -27.59 1.15 -5.56
CA ASP A 325 -28.54 1.00 -4.44
C ASP A 325 -28.33 2.04 -3.33
N GLU A 326 -27.20 2.75 -3.35
CA GLU A 326 -26.87 3.87 -2.46
C GLU A 326 -26.17 5.01 -3.22
N ALA A 327 -26.07 6.20 -2.61
CA ALA A 327 -25.47 7.35 -3.27
C ALA A 327 -23.95 7.18 -3.43
N ALA A 328 -23.47 7.23 -4.68
CA ALA A 328 -22.08 6.99 -5.01
C ALA A 328 -21.57 7.95 -6.11
N ASP A 329 -20.26 8.07 -6.25
CA ASP A 329 -19.63 8.79 -7.36
C ASP A 329 -19.81 8.05 -8.70
N SER A 330 -19.50 8.73 -9.79
CA SER A 330 -19.62 8.18 -11.14
C SER A 330 -18.25 8.13 -11.81
N ALA A 331 -17.79 6.94 -12.20
CA ALA A 331 -16.58 6.81 -13.01
C ALA A 331 -16.77 5.81 -14.15
N VAL A 332 -16.21 6.13 -15.32
CA VAL A 332 -16.18 5.22 -16.48
C VAL A 332 -14.77 5.11 -16.99
N ASP A 333 -14.24 3.89 -16.99
CA ASP A 333 -12.98 3.56 -17.67
C ASP A 333 -13.33 3.07 -19.07
N PHE A 334 -12.69 3.60 -20.12
CA PHE A 334 -12.93 3.18 -21.48
C PHE A 334 -11.68 3.19 -22.36
N GLY A 335 -11.74 2.50 -23.49
CA GLY A 335 -10.68 2.47 -24.49
C GLY A 335 -10.93 1.45 -25.61
N PRO A 336 -9.99 1.30 -26.56
CA PRO A 336 -10.14 0.37 -27.69
C PRO A 336 -9.98 -1.11 -27.30
N THR A 337 -9.57 -1.41 -26.05
CA THR A 337 -9.38 -2.77 -25.53
C THR A 337 -9.76 -2.84 -24.06
N VAL A 338 -9.86 -4.05 -23.49
CA VAL A 338 -10.10 -4.31 -22.06
C VAL A 338 -9.01 -3.81 -21.11
N ALA A 339 -7.87 -3.32 -21.62
CA ALA A 339 -6.91 -2.60 -20.81
C ALA A 339 -7.44 -1.22 -20.40
N TYR A 340 -8.46 -0.74 -21.11
CA TYR A 340 -8.93 0.64 -21.08
C TYR A 340 -7.74 1.60 -21.31
N GLY A 341 -7.94 2.90 -21.13
CA GLY A 341 -6.86 3.87 -21.30
C GLY A 341 -7.24 5.28 -20.87
N THR A 342 -8.54 5.55 -20.85
CA THR A 342 -9.10 6.83 -20.44
C THR A 342 -10.10 6.59 -19.31
N ILE A 343 -10.17 7.54 -18.38
CA ILE A 343 -11.10 7.52 -17.24
C ILE A 343 -11.82 8.87 -17.22
N VAL A 344 -13.14 8.85 -17.10
CA VAL A 344 -13.97 10.04 -16.85
C VAL A 344 -14.62 9.86 -15.48
N THR A 345 -14.55 10.88 -14.64
CA THR A 345 -15.07 10.86 -13.27
C THR A 345 -15.94 12.07 -12.98
N ASP A 346 -17.00 11.86 -12.21
CA ASP A 346 -17.84 12.87 -11.57
C ASP A 346 -17.97 12.50 -10.09
N GLY A 347 -17.53 13.41 -9.21
CA GLY A 347 -17.50 13.18 -7.76
C GLY A 347 -18.85 13.37 -7.06
N SER A 348 -19.90 13.75 -7.80
CA SER A 348 -21.24 13.94 -7.24
C SER A 348 -21.82 12.61 -6.77
N LEU A 349 -22.25 12.54 -5.50
CA LEU A 349 -22.86 11.33 -4.94
C LEU A 349 -24.33 11.24 -5.35
N VAL A 350 -24.64 10.34 -6.29
CA VAL A 350 -25.98 10.13 -6.84
C VAL A 350 -26.29 8.63 -6.92
N VAL A 351 -27.58 8.29 -7.09
CA VAL A 351 -28.04 6.90 -7.30
C VAL A 351 -28.31 6.60 -8.78
N SER A 352 -28.35 7.63 -9.61
CA SER A 352 -28.57 7.53 -11.05
C SER A 352 -27.45 8.29 -11.75
N HIS A 353 -26.57 7.54 -12.40
CA HIS A 353 -25.32 8.03 -12.97
C HIS A 353 -25.47 8.25 -14.47
N SER A 354 -24.78 9.26 -15.00
CA SER A 354 -24.80 9.60 -16.41
C SER A 354 -23.49 10.27 -16.81
N VAL A 355 -22.67 9.56 -17.58
CA VAL A 355 -21.34 10.02 -18.00
C VAL A 355 -21.26 10.06 -19.52
N VAL A 356 -20.79 11.16 -20.08
CA VAL A 356 -20.55 11.31 -21.52
C VAL A 356 -19.09 11.05 -21.83
N LEU A 357 -18.84 10.14 -22.75
CA LEU A 357 -17.53 9.81 -23.31
C LEU A 357 -17.33 10.61 -24.59
N THR A 358 -16.18 11.26 -24.76
CA THR A 358 -15.82 12.06 -25.93
C THR A 358 -14.44 11.65 -26.47
N GLY A 359 -14.10 12.09 -27.68
CA GLY A 359 -12.82 11.78 -28.31
C GLY A 359 -12.70 10.32 -28.75
N LEU A 360 -13.83 9.67 -29.04
CA LEU A 360 -13.87 8.30 -29.53
C LEU A 360 -13.51 8.24 -31.02
N THR A 361 -12.92 7.13 -31.45
CA THR A 361 -12.66 6.91 -32.87
C THR A 361 -13.94 6.46 -33.57
N GLU A 362 -14.21 6.99 -34.76
CA GLU A 362 -15.37 6.61 -35.59
C GLU A 362 -15.36 5.14 -35.99
N ASN A 363 -16.55 4.58 -36.20
CA ASN A 363 -16.78 3.20 -36.66
C ASN A 363 -15.91 2.13 -35.96
N ALA A 364 -15.72 2.28 -34.64
CA ALA A 364 -14.80 1.46 -33.88
C ALA A 364 -15.44 0.91 -32.60
N LEU A 365 -15.15 -0.37 -32.32
CA LEU A 365 -15.55 -1.01 -31.08
C LEU A 365 -14.75 -0.44 -29.91
N HIS A 366 -15.46 -0.01 -28.86
CA HIS A 366 -14.90 0.49 -27.62
C HIS A 366 -15.32 -0.41 -26.47
N HIS A 367 -14.39 -0.66 -25.57
CA HIS A 367 -14.59 -1.34 -24.29
C HIS A 367 -14.74 -0.30 -23.18
N PHE A 368 -15.63 -0.55 -22.23
CA PHE A 368 -15.81 0.28 -21.05
C PHE A 368 -16.17 -0.54 -19.82
N ARG A 369 -15.95 0.02 -18.63
CA ARG A 369 -16.53 -0.44 -17.38
C ARG A 369 -16.87 0.76 -16.51
N VAL A 370 -17.87 0.62 -15.66
CA VAL A 370 -18.28 1.68 -14.72
C VAL A 370 -17.80 1.35 -13.32
N ARG A 371 -17.49 2.38 -12.55
CA ARG A 371 -17.05 2.31 -11.16
C ARG A 371 -17.82 3.35 -10.37
N SER A 372 -18.17 2.99 -9.14
CA SER A 372 -18.89 3.87 -8.23
C SER A 372 -18.40 3.63 -6.81
N LYS A 373 -18.19 4.72 -6.09
CA LYS A 373 -17.71 4.74 -4.72
C LYS A 373 -18.66 5.54 -3.85
N ASP A 374 -19.06 4.96 -2.73
CA ASP A 374 -19.92 5.62 -1.75
C ASP A 374 -19.18 6.73 -0.96
N ALA A 375 -19.88 7.36 -0.02
CA ALA A 375 -19.30 8.36 0.89
C ALA A 375 -18.25 7.79 1.86
N ALA A 376 -18.30 6.48 2.15
CA ALA A 376 -17.39 5.76 3.04
C ALA A 376 -16.13 5.22 2.32
N LEU A 377 -16.00 5.52 1.03
CA LEU A 377 -14.93 5.12 0.13
C LEU A 377 -14.92 3.63 -0.30
N ASN A 378 -16.04 2.93 -0.15
CA ASN A 378 -16.21 1.58 -0.67
C ASN A 378 -16.46 1.61 -2.18
N GLU A 379 -15.63 0.95 -2.98
CA GLU A 379 -15.68 0.98 -4.45
C GLU A 379 -16.27 -0.31 -5.03
N ALA A 380 -17.25 -0.16 -5.93
CA ALA A 380 -17.75 -1.21 -6.79
C ALA A 380 -17.32 -0.99 -8.24
N VAL A 381 -17.10 -2.09 -8.96
CA VAL A 381 -16.64 -2.09 -10.35
C VAL A 381 -17.46 -3.07 -11.16
N SER A 382 -17.99 -2.63 -12.31
CA SER A 382 -18.73 -3.50 -13.23
C SER A 382 -17.80 -4.44 -14.01
N GLY A 383 -18.40 -5.44 -14.66
CA GLY A 383 -17.74 -6.16 -15.74
C GLY A 383 -17.49 -5.28 -16.98
N ASP A 384 -16.80 -5.86 -17.97
CA ASP A 384 -16.57 -5.21 -19.26
C ASP A 384 -17.85 -5.12 -20.08
N GLY A 385 -18.15 -3.92 -20.58
CA GLY A 385 -19.17 -3.63 -21.57
C GLY A 385 -18.55 -3.14 -22.87
N THR A 386 -19.28 -3.25 -23.98
CA THR A 386 -18.81 -2.79 -25.29
C THR A 386 -19.88 -2.01 -26.04
N PHE A 387 -19.47 -1.03 -26.83
CA PHE A 387 -20.32 -0.36 -27.82
C PHE A 387 -19.50 -0.01 -29.07
N THR A 388 -20.15 0.35 -30.18
CA THR A 388 -19.48 0.76 -31.43
C THR A 388 -19.98 2.13 -31.82
N THR A 389 -19.07 3.07 -32.07
CA THR A 389 -19.38 4.42 -32.56
C THR A 389 -19.99 4.38 -33.96
N LEU A 390 -20.74 5.42 -34.32
CA LEU A 390 -21.28 5.55 -35.67
C LEU A 390 -20.17 5.85 -36.69
N ASP A 391 -20.49 5.63 -37.95
CA ASP A 391 -19.63 5.98 -39.10
C ASP A 391 -19.96 7.39 -39.60
N ASP A 392 -18.97 8.12 -40.10
CA ASP A 392 -19.15 9.44 -40.70
C ASP A 392 -19.39 9.30 -42.22
N PRO A 393 -20.59 9.62 -42.74
CA PRO A 393 -20.89 9.43 -44.16
C PRO A 393 -20.22 10.50 -45.04
N ASN A 394 -19.61 10.07 -46.16
CA ASN A 394 -19.06 10.99 -47.17
C ASN A 394 -20.02 12.15 -47.51
N PRO A 395 -19.49 13.37 -47.75
CA PRO A 395 -20.30 14.54 -48.06
C PRO A 395 -21.02 14.41 -49.40
N GLY A 396 -22.11 15.17 -49.54
CA GLY A 396 -22.90 15.24 -50.77
C GLY A 396 -22.14 15.86 -51.95
N ASN A 397 -22.57 15.55 -53.18
CA ASN A 397 -22.04 16.23 -54.37
C ASN A 397 -22.54 17.67 -54.46
N VAL A 398 -21.74 18.57 -55.06
CA VAL A 398 -22.24 19.89 -55.44
C VAL A 398 -23.35 19.77 -56.49
N THR A 399 -24.34 20.66 -56.44
CA THR A 399 -25.47 20.67 -57.37
C THR A 399 -25.45 21.90 -58.26
N GLY A 400 -26.12 21.85 -59.41
CA GLY A 400 -26.22 23.01 -60.31
C GLY A 400 -24.89 23.46 -60.93
N LEU A 401 -23.92 22.55 -61.09
CA LEU A 401 -22.64 22.87 -61.72
C LEU A 401 -22.86 23.41 -63.15
N SER A 402 -22.40 24.63 -63.40
CA SER A 402 -22.40 25.30 -64.70
C SER A 402 -21.00 25.76 -65.05
N VAL A 403 -20.60 25.60 -66.32
CA VAL A 403 -19.31 26.06 -66.84
C VAL A 403 -19.55 26.95 -68.04
N THR A 404 -19.16 28.22 -67.94
CA THR A 404 -19.30 29.23 -68.99
C THR A 404 -17.92 29.60 -69.53
N ALA A 405 -17.70 29.41 -70.82
CA ALA A 405 -16.44 29.75 -71.48
C ALA A 405 -16.33 31.25 -71.79
N GLY A 406 -15.14 31.81 -71.63
CA GLY A 406 -14.80 33.19 -72.02
C GLY A 406 -13.42 33.25 -72.70
N ASP A 407 -12.91 34.46 -72.93
CA ASP A 407 -11.58 34.64 -73.51
C ASP A 407 -10.49 34.20 -72.54
N ALA A 408 -9.73 33.17 -72.90
CA ALA A 408 -8.66 32.57 -72.10
C ALA A 408 -9.08 32.17 -70.66
N GLN A 409 -10.37 31.88 -70.45
CA GLN A 409 -10.90 31.52 -69.13
C GLN A 409 -12.18 30.66 -69.21
N ASN A 410 -12.46 29.92 -68.14
CA ASN A 410 -13.75 29.27 -67.90
C ASN A 410 -14.26 29.68 -66.51
N GLN A 411 -15.50 30.14 -66.42
CA GLN A 411 -16.17 30.47 -65.17
C GLN A 411 -17.08 29.33 -64.73
N LEU A 412 -16.88 28.82 -63.52
CA LEU A 412 -17.62 27.74 -62.92
C LEU A 412 -18.51 28.27 -61.79
N SER A 413 -19.73 27.78 -61.68
CA SER A 413 -20.64 28.05 -60.55
C SER A 413 -21.40 26.79 -60.14
N TRP A 414 -21.71 26.66 -58.86
CA TRP A 414 -22.41 25.51 -58.28
C TRP A 414 -23.08 25.91 -56.96
N THR A 415 -23.82 24.96 -56.38
CA THR A 415 -24.39 25.04 -55.03
C THR A 415 -23.76 23.97 -54.14
N ASN A 416 -23.19 24.39 -53.01
CA ASN A 416 -22.59 23.49 -52.02
C ASN A 416 -23.65 22.58 -51.39
N PRO A 417 -23.28 21.33 -51.01
CA PRO A 417 -24.21 20.44 -50.31
C PRO A 417 -24.50 20.97 -48.89
N PRO A 418 -25.66 20.64 -48.29
CA PRO A 418 -26.07 21.12 -46.97
C PRO A 418 -25.44 20.32 -45.82
N ASP A 419 -24.24 19.75 -46.01
CA ASP A 419 -23.53 18.98 -44.99
C ASP A 419 -22.96 19.93 -43.91
N GLY A 420 -23.24 19.62 -42.64
CA GLY A 420 -22.90 20.51 -41.51
C GLY A 420 -21.41 20.60 -41.21
N ASP A 421 -20.64 19.65 -41.71
CA ASP A 421 -19.20 19.46 -41.56
C ASP A 421 -18.43 19.73 -42.86
N LEU A 422 -19.06 20.32 -43.88
CA LEU A 422 -18.41 20.70 -45.14
C LEU A 422 -17.24 21.67 -44.88
N SER A 423 -16.03 21.25 -45.23
CA SER A 423 -14.79 21.99 -45.01
C SER A 423 -14.31 22.76 -46.24
N SER A 424 -14.40 22.14 -47.44
CA SER A 424 -14.00 22.81 -48.68
C SER A 424 -14.63 22.19 -49.93
N ILE A 425 -14.60 22.94 -51.03
CA ILE A 425 -14.86 22.42 -52.38
C ILE A 425 -13.53 22.38 -53.13
N ARG A 426 -13.13 21.18 -53.54
CA ARG A 426 -11.95 20.95 -54.37
C ARG A 426 -12.38 20.92 -55.85
N VAL A 427 -11.76 21.80 -56.65
CA VAL A 427 -11.90 21.82 -58.10
C VAL A 427 -10.60 21.34 -58.72
N ILE A 428 -10.67 20.29 -59.53
CA ILE A 428 -9.56 19.80 -60.34
C ILE A 428 -9.88 19.98 -61.83
N ALA A 429 -8.85 20.21 -62.64
CA ALA A 429 -8.96 20.40 -64.08
C ALA A 429 -7.99 19.50 -64.84
N CYS A 430 -8.43 18.95 -65.96
CA CYS A 430 -7.65 18.08 -66.84
C CYS A 430 -7.87 18.49 -68.31
N THR A 431 -6.88 18.25 -69.17
CA THR A 431 -6.93 18.64 -70.60
C THR A 431 -7.17 17.48 -71.55
N ASN A 432 -7.03 16.24 -71.07
CA ASN A 432 -7.17 15.04 -71.89
C ASN A 432 -8.56 14.41 -71.77
N GLU A 433 -9.02 14.16 -70.54
CA GLU A 433 -10.28 13.51 -70.24
C GLU A 433 -10.88 13.98 -68.91
N ALA A 434 -12.11 13.56 -68.62
CA ALA A 434 -12.77 13.91 -67.36
C ALA A 434 -12.08 13.22 -66.17
N PRO A 435 -11.87 13.93 -65.05
CA PRO A 435 -11.22 13.37 -63.88
C PRO A 435 -11.95 12.14 -63.34
N SER A 436 -11.20 11.10 -63.00
CA SER A 436 -11.73 9.84 -62.48
C SER A 436 -11.86 9.81 -60.94
N SER A 437 -11.12 10.68 -60.24
CA SER A 437 -11.12 10.79 -58.78
C SER A 437 -10.67 12.19 -58.34
N PRO A 438 -10.90 12.61 -57.08
CA PRO A 438 -10.41 13.89 -56.54
C PRO A 438 -8.86 13.99 -56.44
N THR A 439 -8.17 12.88 -56.68
CA THR A 439 -6.70 12.75 -56.61
C THR A 439 -6.10 12.24 -57.93
N ASP A 440 -6.84 12.42 -59.03
CA ASP A 440 -6.40 12.00 -60.36
C ASP A 440 -5.04 12.64 -60.71
N PRO A 441 -3.97 11.84 -60.94
CA PRO A 441 -2.62 12.36 -61.13
C PRO A 441 -2.45 13.12 -62.45
N ASP A 442 -3.33 12.91 -63.43
CA ASP A 442 -3.30 13.60 -64.73
C ASP A 442 -4.03 14.95 -64.71
N CYS A 443 -4.56 15.33 -63.54
CA CYS A 443 -5.34 16.54 -63.32
C CYS A 443 -4.66 17.46 -62.30
N THR A 444 -4.85 18.77 -62.46
CA THR A 444 -4.30 19.77 -61.55
C THR A 444 -5.39 20.32 -60.63
N VAL A 445 -5.10 20.47 -59.34
CA VAL A 445 -5.98 21.19 -58.41
C VAL A 445 -5.92 22.68 -58.73
N VAL A 446 -7.06 23.25 -59.13
CA VAL A 446 -7.17 24.66 -59.55
C VAL A 446 -7.83 25.53 -58.48
N SER A 447 -8.61 24.93 -57.58
CA SER A 447 -9.19 25.62 -56.42
C SER A 447 -9.45 24.65 -55.28
N SER A 448 -9.35 25.13 -54.05
CA SER A 448 -9.72 24.42 -52.83
C SER A 448 -10.24 25.46 -51.83
N SER A 449 -11.54 25.75 -51.85
CA SER A 449 -12.17 26.78 -51.01
C SER A 449 -13.65 26.49 -50.80
N LEU A 450 -14.31 27.17 -49.86
CA LEU A 450 -15.77 27.06 -49.66
C LEU A 450 -16.60 27.88 -50.65
N ALA A 451 -15.96 28.49 -51.66
CA ALA A 451 -16.66 29.29 -52.66
C ALA A 451 -17.68 28.44 -53.44
N SER A 452 -18.79 29.05 -53.84
CA SER A 452 -19.81 28.47 -54.73
C SER A 452 -19.55 28.80 -56.21
N SER A 453 -18.41 29.41 -56.51
CA SER A 453 -17.97 29.71 -57.88
C SER A 453 -16.45 29.84 -57.95
N PHE A 454 -15.91 29.59 -59.12
CA PHE A 454 -14.48 29.70 -59.39
C PHE A 454 -14.24 30.07 -60.86
N THR A 455 -13.29 30.98 -61.12
CA THR A 455 -12.90 31.32 -62.50
C THR A 455 -11.49 30.80 -62.77
N HIS A 456 -11.38 29.84 -63.68
CA HIS A 456 -10.10 29.31 -64.13
C HIS A 456 -9.57 30.18 -65.27
N THR A 457 -8.57 31.01 -65.01
CA THR A 457 -7.97 31.97 -65.96
C THR A 457 -6.63 31.47 -66.52
N GLY A 458 -6.12 32.12 -67.57
CA GLY A 458 -4.84 31.76 -68.19
C GLY A 458 -4.91 30.52 -69.10
N LEU A 459 -6.11 30.19 -69.58
CA LEU A 459 -6.37 29.03 -70.43
C LEU A 459 -6.09 29.33 -71.90
N SER A 460 -5.72 28.30 -72.64
CA SER A 460 -5.59 28.41 -74.10
C SER A 460 -6.94 28.27 -74.80
N ASN A 461 -7.32 29.28 -75.58
CA ASN A 461 -8.53 29.23 -76.42
C ASN A 461 -8.49 28.05 -77.40
N GLY A 462 -9.64 27.41 -77.61
CA GLY A 462 -9.81 26.22 -78.44
C GLY A 462 -9.40 24.89 -77.79
N THR A 463 -8.88 24.92 -76.55
CA THR A 463 -8.57 23.69 -75.78
C THR A 463 -9.70 23.40 -74.81
N THR A 464 -10.25 22.18 -74.83
CA THR A 464 -11.28 21.76 -73.87
C THR A 464 -10.63 21.41 -72.53
N TYR A 465 -11.15 21.98 -71.45
CA TYR A 465 -10.76 21.64 -70.07
C TYR A 465 -11.93 20.91 -69.41
N PHE A 466 -11.66 19.72 -68.88
CA PHE A 466 -12.59 18.95 -68.07
C PHE A 466 -12.38 19.28 -66.60
N TYR A 467 -13.45 19.43 -65.85
CA TYR A 467 -13.46 19.79 -64.44
C TYR A 467 -14.15 18.73 -63.60
N GLY A 468 -13.59 18.45 -62.42
CA GLY A 468 -14.24 17.70 -61.36
C GLY A 468 -14.36 18.57 -60.11
N VAL A 469 -15.57 18.69 -59.58
CA VAL A 469 -15.88 19.47 -58.39
C VAL A 469 -16.31 18.53 -57.27
N PHE A 470 -15.52 18.46 -56.20
CA PHE A 470 -15.68 17.52 -55.09
C PHE A 470 -15.88 18.29 -53.79
N ALA A 471 -16.89 17.89 -53.01
CA ALA A 471 -17.04 18.37 -51.64
C ALA A 471 -16.08 17.61 -50.74
N VAL A 472 -15.52 18.30 -49.75
CA VAL A 472 -14.59 17.76 -48.76
C VAL A 472 -15.12 18.12 -47.39
N ASP A 473 -15.33 17.14 -46.53
CA ASP A 473 -15.73 17.34 -45.14
C ASP A 473 -14.54 17.73 -44.25
N ALA A 474 -14.80 17.96 -42.95
CA ALA A 474 -13.80 18.32 -41.95
C ALA A 474 -12.78 17.20 -41.66
N VAL A 475 -13.14 15.94 -41.94
CA VAL A 475 -12.31 14.74 -41.75
C VAL A 475 -11.46 14.44 -42.99
N GLY A 476 -11.75 15.11 -44.12
CA GLY A 476 -11.05 14.98 -45.39
C GLY A 476 -11.61 13.92 -46.33
N GLN A 477 -12.83 13.41 -46.09
CA GLN A 477 -13.47 12.52 -47.06
C GLN A 477 -14.03 13.31 -48.23
N PHE A 478 -14.14 12.66 -49.40
CA PHE A 478 -14.57 13.30 -50.64
C PHE A 478 -15.92 12.79 -51.07
N SER A 479 -16.74 13.69 -51.60
CA SER A 479 -17.91 13.28 -52.37
C SER A 479 -17.50 12.56 -53.67
N SER A 480 -18.45 11.88 -54.31
CA SER A 480 -18.20 11.21 -55.59
C SER A 480 -17.87 12.18 -56.76
N GLY A 481 -18.16 13.47 -56.59
CA GLY A 481 -17.82 14.54 -57.51
C GLY A 481 -18.87 14.83 -58.58
N THR A 482 -18.90 16.08 -59.03
CA THR A 482 -19.71 16.55 -60.17
C THR A 482 -18.78 16.99 -61.30
N LEU A 483 -19.02 16.49 -62.51
CA LEU A 483 -18.16 16.73 -63.67
C LEU A 483 -18.72 17.85 -64.56
N GLY A 484 -17.84 18.67 -65.12
CA GLY A 484 -18.17 19.72 -66.10
C GLY A 484 -17.06 19.90 -67.12
N GLN A 485 -17.30 20.65 -68.20
CA GLN A 485 -16.27 20.97 -69.19
C GLN A 485 -16.51 22.33 -69.82
N GLY A 486 -15.43 23.00 -70.25
CA GLY A 486 -15.50 24.28 -70.95
C GLY A 486 -14.36 24.43 -71.96
N THR A 487 -14.65 25.01 -73.12
CA THR A 487 -13.65 25.31 -74.16
C THR A 487 -13.57 26.81 -74.33
N PRO A 488 -12.56 27.49 -73.77
CA PRO A 488 -12.37 28.93 -73.91
C PRO A 488 -12.31 29.32 -75.39
N SER A 489 -12.92 30.44 -75.74
CA SER A 489 -12.95 30.95 -77.11
C SER A 489 -12.90 32.47 -77.11
N VAL A 490 -12.24 33.03 -78.11
CA VAL A 490 -12.30 34.47 -78.35
C VAL A 490 -13.77 34.83 -78.61
N PRO A 491 -14.34 35.83 -77.92
CA PRO A 491 -15.69 36.28 -78.17
C PRO A 491 -15.85 36.63 -79.65
N GLU A 492 -16.88 36.09 -80.30
CA GLU A 492 -17.22 36.47 -81.67
C GLU A 492 -17.56 37.96 -81.69
N GLU A 493 -16.88 38.72 -82.56
CA GLU A 493 -17.04 40.17 -82.68
C GLU A 493 -18.44 40.47 -83.23
N GLU A 494 -19.40 40.73 -82.34
CA GLU A 494 -20.76 41.11 -82.71
C GLU A 494 -20.75 42.53 -83.30
N LEU A 495 -21.03 42.64 -84.61
CA LEU A 495 -21.18 43.91 -85.32
C LEU A 495 -22.31 44.75 -84.68
N PRO A 496 -22.13 46.08 -84.52
CA PRO A 496 -23.10 46.92 -83.83
C PRO A 496 -24.40 47.06 -84.64
N PRO A 497 -25.59 46.91 -84.02
CA PRO A 497 -26.86 47.27 -84.64
C PRO A 497 -27.09 48.80 -84.65
N GLU A 498 -27.71 49.26 -85.73
CA GLU A 498 -28.05 50.64 -86.10
C GLU A 498 -28.85 51.44 -85.04
N GLU A 499 -28.50 52.72 -84.89
CA GLU A 499 -29.11 53.71 -84.00
C GLU A 499 -30.38 54.35 -84.63
N PRO A 500 -31.52 54.47 -83.89
CA PRO A 500 -32.59 55.41 -84.22
C PRO A 500 -32.65 56.62 -83.25
N PRO A 501 -33.29 57.74 -83.67
CA PRO A 501 -32.99 59.12 -83.23
C PRO A 501 -33.72 59.58 -81.94
N PRO A 502 -33.34 60.76 -81.37
CA PRO A 502 -33.70 61.17 -80.00
C PRO A 502 -34.92 62.11 -79.90
N GLU A 503 -35.57 62.13 -78.72
CA GLU A 503 -36.23 63.25 -77.98
C GLU A 503 -37.25 62.73 -76.94
N PRO A 504 -37.75 63.51 -75.94
CA PRO A 504 -37.21 64.65 -75.16
C PRO A 504 -37.41 64.47 -73.61
N PRO A 505 -36.98 65.41 -72.74
CA PRO A 505 -37.00 65.24 -71.27
C PRO A 505 -38.19 65.92 -70.56
N PRO A 506 -38.48 65.52 -69.30
CA PRO A 506 -38.67 66.47 -68.19
C PRO A 506 -37.99 65.97 -66.88
N GLU A 507 -37.20 66.76 -66.15
CA GLU A 507 -37.51 67.85 -65.17
C GLU A 507 -37.51 67.36 -63.70
N ALA A 508 -36.71 68.06 -62.87
CA ALA A 508 -36.26 67.75 -61.48
C ALA A 508 -37.25 68.29 -60.41
N PRO A 509 -36.95 68.53 -59.09
CA PRO A 509 -35.80 68.26 -58.18
C PRO A 509 -36.31 67.80 -56.75
N PRO A 510 -35.66 67.98 -55.55
CA PRO A 510 -34.32 68.48 -55.19
C PRO A 510 -33.50 67.69 -54.10
N GLU A 511 -32.22 68.04 -54.12
CA GLU A 511 -31.02 68.00 -53.22
C GLU A 511 -31.18 68.64 -51.80
N PRO A 512 -30.15 68.87 -50.91
CA PRO A 512 -28.73 68.41 -50.74
C PRO A 512 -28.34 68.29 -49.21
N PRO A 513 -27.11 68.57 -48.62
CA PRO A 513 -25.70 68.76 -49.09
C PRO A 513 -24.65 68.04 -48.15
N PRO A 514 -23.35 68.43 -48.02
CA PRO A 514 -22.19 67.58 -48.40
C PRO A 514 -21.04 67.55 -47.33
N GLU A 515 -19.87 66.99 -47.67
CA GLU A 515 -18.52 67.52 -47.35
C GLU A 515 -17.48 66.61 -48.04
N ALA A 516 -16.63 67.05 -48.98
CA ALA A 516 -15.59 68.09 -49.03
C ALA A 516 -14.17 67.48 -48.91
N VAL A 517 -13.36 67.73 -49.94
CA VAL A 517 -12.02 67.21 -50.25
C VAL A 517 -10.94 68.10 -49.63
N PRO A 518 -9.70 67.61 -49.39
CA PRO A 518 -8.57 68.21 -50.11
C PRO A 518 -7.44 67.22 -50.54
N PRO A 519 -6.56 67.63 -51.49
CA PRO A 519 -5.41 66.86 -52.01
C PRO A 519 -4.04 67.49 -51.53
N PRO A 520 -2.85 67.34 -52.18
CA PRO A 520 -1.62 66.82 -51.53
C PRO A 520 -0.37 67.76 -51.53
N ALA A 521 0.72 67.29 -50.90
CA ALA A 521 2.17 67.46 -51.24
C ALA A 521 3.13 68.39 -50.42
N LEU A 522 4.18 67.74 -49.86
CA LEU A 522 5.65 68.04 -49.82
C LEU A 522 6.21 69.29 -49.04
N PRO A 523 7.54 69.39 -48.75
CA PRO A 523 8.44 68.50 -47.98
C PRO A 523 9.44 69.26 -47.04
N SER A 524 10.27 68.49 -46.31
CA SER A 524 11.68 68.77 -45.91
C SER A 524 12.03 69.88 -44.89
N GLY A 525 12.66 69.46 -43.77
CA GLY A 525 13.47 70.31 -42.88
C GLY A 525 14.26 69.48 -41.86
N GLN A 526 15.58 69.61 -41.84
CA GLN A 526 16.60 68.72 -41.24
C GLN A 526 16.81 68.79 -39.70
N ALA A 527 17.33 67.67 -39.17
CA ALA A 527 18.33 67.46 -38.10
C ALA A 527 17.94 67.74 -36.64
N GLY A 528 18.18 66.86 -35.65
CA GLY A 528 18.78 65.52 -35.61
C GLY A 528 18.95 65.07 -34.15
N GLY A 529 18.84 63.76 -33.88
CA GLY A 529 19.18 63.15 -32.58
C GLY A 529 18.41 61.85 -32.26
N ALA A 530 18.97 60.70 -32.69
CA ALA A 530 18.70 59.28 -32.34
C ALA A 530 17.28 58.70 -32.48
N CYS A 531 17.09 57.83 -33.48
CA CYS A 531 15.97 56.87 -33.67
C CYS A 531 16.56 55.60 -34.34
N GLY A 532 16.06 54.39 -34.01
CA GLY A 532 16.39 53.14 -34.72
C GLY A 532 17.19 52.06 -33.97
N ASP A 533 17.05 51.94 -32.64
CA ASP A 533 17.66 50.86 -31.84
C ASP A 533 16.66 49.78 -31.37
N GLY A 534 15.36 49.95 -31.66
CA GLY A 534 14.32 48.95 -31.39
C GLY A 534 13.82 48.91 -29.93
N ILE A 535 14.10 49.94 -29.11
CA ILE A 535 13.61 50.04 -27.72
C ILE A 535 13.24 51.50 -27.40
N CYS A 536 11.95 51.84 -27.20
CA CYS A 536 11.56 53.21 -26.82
C CYS A 536 12.05 53.54 -25.39
N SER A 537 12.74 54.68 -25.21
CA SER A 537 13.25 55.17 -23.91
C SER A 537 12.85 56.63 -23.61
N ASP A 538 12.93 57.03 -22.34
CA ASP A 538 12.38 58.29 -21.78
C ASP A 538 12.95 59.61 -22.35
N LEU A 539 13.83 59.54 -23.35
CA LEU A 539 14.39 60.70 -24.07
C LEU A 539 13.82 60.85 -25.50
N GLU A 540 12.87 60.01 -25.91
CA GLU A 540 12.19 60.08 -27.21
C GLU A 540 10.84 60.80 -27.11
N SER A 541 10.57 61.76 -28.01
CA SER A 541 9.27 62.47 -28.03
C SER A 541 8.23 61.72 -28.85
N GLY A 542 6.93 61.97 -28.63
CA GLY A 542 5.82 61.25 -29.28
C GLY A 542 5.81 61.29 -30.83
N ALA A 543 6.69 62.06 -31.47
CA ALA A 543 6.87 62.05 -32.91
C ALA A 543 7.90 61.00 -33.43
N SER A 544 8.72 60.37 -32.58
CA SER A 544 9.79 59.42 -33.00
C SER A 544 9.52 57.93 -32.74
N CYS A 545 8.62 57.55 -31.82
CA CYS A 545 8.39 56.13 -31.46
C CYS A 545 7.57 55.35 -32.53
N ALA A 546 6.91 56.03 -33.48
CA ALA A 546 6.11 55.38 -34.52
C ALA A 546 6.92 54.80 -35.71
N VAL A 547 8.24 54.99 -35.76
CA VAL A 547 9.09 54.41 -36.83
C VAL A 547 9.48 52.96 -36.53
N ASP A 548 9.53 52.56 -35.26
CA ASP A 548 9.94 51.21 -34.84
C ASP A 548 8.75 50.22 -34.69
N CYS A 549 7.51 50.72 -34.60
CA CYS A 549 6.29 49.92 -34.44
C CYS A 549 5.24 50.31 -35.50
N GLY A 550 4.99 49.44 -36.49
CA GLY A 550 4.03 49.68 -37.59
C GLY A 550 2.55 49.81 -37.18
N PRO A 551 1.64 50.15 -38.13
CA PRO A 551 0.36 50.82 -37.86
C PRO A 551 -0.85 49.90 -37.58
N LEU A 552 -1.72 50.31 -36.65
CA LEU A 552 -3.11 49.85 -36.47
C LEU A 552 -4.12 50.98 -36.77
N PRO A 553 -5.34 50.67 -37.26
CA PRO A 553 -6.38 51.66 -37.61
C PRO A 553 -7.23 52.14 -36.40
N PRO A 554 -8.03 53.23 -36.56
CA PRO A 554 -8.56 54.03 -35.46
C PRO A 554 -10.08 53.82 -35.20
N ALA A 555 -10.50 53.96 -33.94
CA ALA A 555 -11.45 55.00 -33.48
C ALA A 555 -11.94 54.72 -32.05
N ALA A 556 -11.83 55.75 -31.22
CA ALA A 556 -12.15 55.84 -29.81
C ALA A 556 -13.65 55.75 -29.48
N ALA A 557 -13.94 55.24 -28.28
CA ALA A 557 -15.05 55.70 -27.45
C ALA A 557 -14.52 56.01 -26.03
N CYS A 558 -14.93 57.17 -25.52
CA CYS A 558 -14.59 57.75 -24.22
C CYS A 558 -15.15 56.92 -23.04
N GLY A 559 -14.43 56.85 -21.90
CA GLY A 559 -14.97 56.38 -20.61
C GLY A 559 -14.21 55.27 -19.85
N ASN A 560 -12.88 55.22 -19.85
CA ASN A 560 -12.11 54.05 -19.36
C ASN A 560 -11.47 54.18 -17.95
N ALA A 561 -11.73 55.23 -17.18
CA ALA A 561 -11.26 55.36 -15.79
C ALA A 561 -9.73 55.22 -15.58
N VAL A 562 -8.91 55.69 -16.53
CA VAL A 562 -7.45 55.78 -16.38
C VAL A 562 -6.98 57.19 -16.76
N CYS A 563 -6.24 57.85 -15.85
CA CYS A 563 -5.57 59.12 -16.14
C CYS A 563 -4.37 58.88 -17.05
N GLU A 564 -4.34 59.49 -18.23
CA GLU A 564 -3.25 59.37 -19.20
C GLU A 564 -2.39 60.64 -19.27
N ALA A 565 -1.19 60.51 -19.85
CA ALA A 565 -0.13 61.52 -19.82
C ALA A 565 -0.55 62.83 -20.51
N GLY A 566 -0.93 63.81 -19.69
CA GLY A 566 -1.49 65.11 -20.09
C GLY A 566 -2.42 65.72 -19.04
N GLU A 567 -2.88 64.93 -18.06
CA GLU A 567 -3.73 65.37 -16.97
C GLU A 567 -2.91 65.77 -15.72
N ASP A 568 -3.24 66.89 -15.08
CA ASP A 568 -2.59 67.31 -13.84
C ASP A 568 -3.54 67.19 -12.63
N SER A 569 -2.99 67.33 -11.42
CA SER A 569 -3.69 67.09 -10.16
C SER A 569 -4.94 67.95 -9.92
N ALA A 570 -5.23 68.93 -10.79
CA ALA A 570 -6.43 69.75 -10.70
C ALA A 570 -7.60 69.25 -11.59
N SER A 571 -7.36 68.42 -12.61
CA SER A 571 -8.43 67.99 -13.54
C SER A 571 -9.01 66.59 -13.25
N CYS A 572 -8.46 65.82 -12.32
CA CYS A 572 -8.90 64.44 -12.05
C CYS A 572 -10.27 64.32 -11.33
N ALA A 573 -10.80 65.40 -10.73
CA ALA A 573 -11.95 65.31 -9.82
C ALA A 573 -13.32 65.68 -10.42
N GLN A 574 -13.44 65.95 -11.73
CA GLN A 574 -14.70 66.43 -12.33
C GLN A 574 -15.51 65.43 -13.16
N ASP A 575 -15.08 64.16 -13.30
CA ASP A 575 -15.81 63.15 -14.10
C ASP A 575 -16.38 61.94 -13.31
N CYS A 576 -16.64 62.06 -12.01
CA CYS A 576 -17.41 61.05 -11.26
C CYS A 576 -18.83 61.53 -10.90
N PRO A 577 -19.91 60.93 -11.44
CA PRO A 577 -21.24 61.07 -10.86
C PRO A 577 -21.36 60.24 -9.56
N PRO A 578 -22.19 60.66 -8.59
CA PRO A 578 -22.31 59.98 -7.30
C PRO A 578 -23.11 58.69 -7.47
N GLY A 579 -22.48 57.54 -7.18
CA GLY A 579 -23.19 56.25 -7.14
C GLY A 579 -22.42 55.03 -7.62
N LEU A 580 -21.11 55.12 -7.87
CA LEU A 580 -20.29 53.95 -8.14
C LEU A 580 -19.49 53.59 -6.88
N VAL A 581 -19.74 52.41 -6.36
CA VAL A 581 -18.88 51.81 -5.35
C VAL A 581 -17.47 51.72 -5.95
N PRO A 582 -16.43 52.34 -5.35
CA PRO A 582 -15.09 52.35 -5.92
C PRO A 582 -14.58 50.92 -6.15
N ALA A 583 -13.75 50.69 -7.18
CA ALA A 583 -13.17 49.37 -7.50
C ALA A 583 -12.48 48.68 -6.30
N ASP A 584 -12.14 49.45 -5.26
CA ASP A 584 -11.62 48.95 -3.98
C ASP A 584 -12.62 48.15 -3.14
N VAL A 585 -13.94 48.29 -3.33
CA VAL A 585 -14.94 47.51 -2.57
C VAL A 585 -15.15 46.13 -3.18
N LEU A 586 -15.21 46.01 -4.51
CA LEU A 586 -15.23 44.70 -5.18
C LEU A 586 -13.98 43.87 -4.84
N ARG A 587 -12.83 44.52 -4.62
CA ARG A 587 -11.61 43.83 -4.16
C ARG A 587 -11.78 43.27 -2.73
N GLN A 588 -12.54 43.92 -1.86
CA GLN A 588 -12.81 43.45 -0.49
C GLN A 588 -13.80 42.28 -0.45
N ASP A 589 -14.66 42.17 -1.46
CA ASP A 589 -15.63 41.09 -1.59
C ASP A 589 -15.07 39.85 -2.28
N LEU A 590 -13.87 39.94 -2.85
CA LEU A 590 -13.19 38.84 -3.52
C LEU A 590 -12.34 38.05 -2.53
N THR A 591 -12.69 36.78 -2.34
CA THR A 591 -11.97 35.84 -1.48
C THR A 591 -11.43 34.69 -2.31
N PHE A 592 -10.21 34.25 -2.00
CA PHE A 592 -9.60 33.08 -2.63
C PHE A 592 -9.49 31.96 -1.60
N LEU A 593 -9.95 30.76 -1.95
CA LEU A 593 -9.95 29.60 -1.07
C LEU A 593 -9.03 28.51 -1.63
N ALA A 594 -8.13 28.00 -0.79
CA ALA A 594 -7.21 26.91 -1.11
C ALA A 594 -7.40 25.72 -0.16
N GLY A 595 -6.86 24.55 -0.52
CA GLY A 595 -7.00 23.32 0.27
C GLY A 595 -8.46 22.85 0.35
N ALA A 596 -9.03 22.46 -0.80
CA ALA A 596 -10.44 22.07 -0.94
C ALA A 596 -11.43 23.12 -0.40
N ALA A 597 -11.11 24.41 -0.60
CA ALA A 597 -11.84 25.57 -0.12
C ALA A 597 -11.84 25.80 1.41
N GLY A 598 -11.04 25.07 2.19
CA GLY A 598 -10.99 25.19 3.65
C GLY A 598 -10.12 26.33 4.21
N LEU A 599 -9.28 26.97 3.38
CA LEU A 599 -8.41 28.09 3.79
C LEU A 599 -8.64 29.33 2.93
N ALA A 600 -9.14 30.40 3.55
CA ALA A 600 -9.18 31.72 2.93
C ALA A 600 -7.80 32.35 2.89
N LEU A 601 -7.32 32.65 1.67
CA LEU A 601 -6.04 33.27 1.43
C LEU A 601 -6.18 34.80 1.52
N PRO A 602 -5.27 35.47 2.25
CA PRO A 602 -5.33 36.92 2.40
C PRO A 602 -4.97 37.60 1.08
N VAL A 603 -5.80 38.56 0.68
CA VAL A 603 -5.48 39.53 -0.38
C VAL A 603 -4.69 40.66 0.26
N SER A 604 -3.47 40.90 -0.23
CA SER A 604 -2.64 42.01 0.27
C SER A 604 -3.21 43.37 -0.12
N ASP A 605 -2.81 44.42 0.61
CA ASP A 605 -3.18 45.82 0.33
C ASP A 605 -2.79 46.31 -1.08
N ARG A 606 -1.86 45.61 -1.74
CA ARG A 606 -1.43 45.86 -3.12
C ARG A 606 -2.20 45.05 -4.16
N GLY A 607 -3.26 44.34 -3.76
CA GLY A 607 -4.09 43.52 -4.64
C GLY A 607 -3.41 42.25 -5.11
N SER A 608 -2.53 41.64 -4.30
CA SER A 608 -1.87 40.37 -4.63
C SER A 608 -2.22 39.24 -3.68
N VAL A 609 -2.29 38.00 -4.20
CA VAL A 609 -2.64 36.77 -3.46
C VAL A 609 -1.57 35.72 -3.71
N ALA A 610 -0.95 35.23 -2.64
CA ALA A 610 0.07 34.20 -2.74
C ALA A 610 -0.56 32.80 -2.87
N VAL A 611 -0.14 32.02 -3.85
CA VAL A 611 -0.65 30.66 -4.11
C VAL A 611 0.47 29.70 -4.50
N LEU A 612 0.27 28.40 -4.33
CA LEU A 612 1.14 27.35 -4.84
C LEU A 612 0.84 27.03 -6.31
N SER A 613 1.87 26.71 -7.09
CA SER A 613 1.76 26.33 -8.51
C SER A 613 0.98 25.02 -8.73
N ARG A 614 0.24 24.93 -9.85
CA ARG A 614 -0.54 23.73 -10.26
C ARG A 614 -1.52 23.21 -9.18
N ARG A 615 -2.16 24.11 -8.42
CA ARG A 615 -3.18 23.77 -7.41
C ARG A 615 -4.53 24.31 -7.83
N ALA A 616 -5.59 23.60 -7.44
CA ALA A 616 -6.94 24.15 -7.52
C ALA A 616 -7.07 25.33 -6.54
N LEU A 617 -7.66 26.42 -7.03
CA LEU A 617 -7.92 27.64 -6.28
C LEU A 617 -9.36 28.04 -6.57
N VAL A 618 -10.16 28.20 -5.52
CA VAL A 618 -11.53 28.71 -5.66
C VAL A 618 -11.49 30.22 -5.54
N ALA A 619 -11.97 30.93 -6.56
CA ALA A 619 -12.22 32.36 -6.49
C ALA A 619 -13.70 32.57 -6.18
N ARG A 620 -13.99 33.33 -5.13
CA ARG A 620 -15.35 33.64 -4.67
C ARG A 620 -15.54 35.16 -4.62
N LEU A 621 -16.56 35.66 -5.31
CA LEU A 621 -16.99 37.05 -5.24
C LEU A 621 -18.30 37.13 -4.47
N SER A 622 -18.30 37.76 -3.30
CA SER A 622 -19.54 38.00 -2.55
C SER A 622 -20.45 38.97 -3.32
N ALA A 623 -21.75 38.67 -3.35
CA ALA A 623 -22.75 39.50 -4.00
C ALA A 623 -23.24 40.65 -3.11
N ILE A 624 -22.73 40.78 -1.88
CA ILE A 624 -23.22 41.73 -0.87
C ILE A 624 -23.17 43.21 -1.30
N HIS A 625 -22.19 43.60 -2.13
CA HIS A 625 -22.10 44.94 -2.70
C HIS A 625 -22.43 45.01 -4.21
N LEU A 626 -23.00 43.93 -4.77
CA LEU A 626 -23.53 43.92 -6.15
C LEU A 626 -24.98 44.44 -6.15
N ASP A 627 -25.12 45.76 -6.18
CA ASP A 627 -26.41 46.48 -6.08
C ASP A 627 -27.24 46.53 -7.37
N ARG A 628 -26.69 46.00 -8.47
CA ARG A 628 -27.30 45.98 -9.80
C ARG A 628 -27.46 44.55 -10.32
N PRO A 629 -28.47 44.27 -11.18
CA PRO A 629 -28.66 42.95 -11.78
C PRO A 629 -27.43 42.54 -12.58
N VAL A 630 -26.80 41.43 -12.19
CA VAL A 630 -25.63 40.87 -12.85
C VAL A 630 -26.09 39.94 -13.98
N ASP A 631 -25.55 40.14 -15.19
CA ASP A 631 -25.74 39.26 -16.35
C ASP A 631 -24.81 38.04 -16.25
N ARG A 632 -23.51 38.30 -16.03
CA ARG A 632 -22.50 37.27 -15.77
C ARG A 632 -21.26 37.82 -15.09
N VAL A 633 -20.50 36.94 -14.43
CA VAL A 633 -19.19 37.26 -13.84
C VAL A 633 -18.13 36.37 -14.47
N GLU A 634 -17.05 36.99 -14.93
CA GLU A 634 -15.94 36.33 -15.60
C GLU A 634 -14.64 36.58 -14.83
N LEU A 635 -13.78 35.56 -14.75
CA LEU A 635 -12.44 35.65 -14.21
C LEU A 635 -11.44 35.36 -15.34
N ALA A 636 -10.54 36.29 -15.61
CA ALA A 636 -9.48 36.14 -16.62
C ALA A 636 -8.12 35.93 -15.95
N LEU A 637 -7.39 34.89 -16.34
CA LEU A 637 -6.05 34.55 -15.87
C LEU A 637 -5.18 34.07 -17.04
N GLU A 638 -4.03 34.71 -17.27
CA GLU A 638 -3.10 34.39 -18.37
C GLU A 638 -3.75 34.34 -19.78
N GLY A 639 -4.87 35.05 -19.99
CA GLY A 639 -5.59 35.07 -21.26
C GLY A 639 -6.72 34.04 -21.39
N GLU A 640 -6.88 33.15 -20.40
CA GLU A 640 -8.02 32.24 -20.28
C GLU A 640 -9.13 32.87 -19.44
N THR A 641 -10.40 32.69 -19.85
CA THR A 641 -11.57 33.26 -19.18
C THR A 641 -12.44 32.16 -18.59
N TYR A 642 -12.74 32.27 -17.30
CA TYR A 642 -13.53 31.35 -16.50
C TYR A 642 -14.85 32.03 -16.11
N LEU A 643 -15.98 31.39 -16.42
CA LEU A 643 -17.28 31.86 -15.95
C LEU A 643 -17.46 31.50 -14.47
N MET A 644 -17.89 32.46 -13.65
CA MET A 644 -18.20 32.23 -12.25
C MET A 644 -19.69 31.91 -12.10
N ALA A 645 -19.99 30.76 -11.50
CA ALA A 645 -21.33 30.28 -11.29
C ALA A 645 -21.94 30.88 -10.01
N PRO A 646 -23.22 31.28 -10.01
CA PRO A 646 -23.91 31.74 -8.81
C PRO A 646 -24.14 30.59 -7.81
N THR A 647 -24.01 30.86 -6.51
CA THR A 647 -24.18 29.88 -5.41
C THR A 647 -25.45 30.12 -4.58
N PHE A 648 -26.49 30.72 -5.18
CA PHE A 648 -27.70 31.14 -4.46
C PHE A 648 -28.59 29.95 -4.06
N SER A 649 -29.18 29.96 -2.86
CA SER A 649 -30.13 28.94 -2.43
C SER A 649 -31.50 29.17 -3.05
N GLU A 650 -32.04 28.18 -3.78
CA GLU A 650 -33.38 28.25 -4.37
C GLU A 650 -34.47 28.20 -3.29
N GLU A 651 -35.06 29.34 -2.92
CA GLU A 651 -36.40 29.40 -2.33
C GLU A 651 -37.42 29.90 -3.37
N GLU A 652 -38.32 28.97 -3.73
CA GLU A 652 -39.60 29.07 -4.45
C GLU A 652 -39.93 30.34 -5.27
N GLY A 653 -39.89 30.16 -6.60
CA GLY A 653 -41.08 30.33 -7.44
C GLY A 653 -41.79 31.69 -7.46
N GLN A 654 -41.22 32.66 -8.18
CA GLN A 654 -41.94 33.58 -9.10
C GLN A 654 -40.94 34.55 -9.72
N GLY A 655 -41.03 34.72 -11.04
CA GLY A 655 -40.12 35.53 -11.83
C GLY A 655 -39.94 36.97 -11.31
N LEU A 656 -38.72 37.47 -11.51
CA LEU A 656 -38.17 38.77 -11.15
C LEU A 656 -38.05 39.05 -9.64
N ARG A 657 -36.87 38.77 -9.07
CA ARG A 657 -36.40 39.32 -7.79
C ARG A 657 -34.90 39.61 -7.91
N ALA A 658 -34.45 40.86 -7.71
CA ALA A 658 -34.34 41.67 -6.48
C ALA A 658 -32.98 41.39 -5.79
N ALA A 659 -32.29 42.47 -5.43
CA ALA A 659 -30.89 42.54 -4.98
C ALA A 659 -30.44 41.40 -4.06
N ALA A 660 -29.17 40.98 -4.22
CA ALA A 660 -28.49 39.96 -3.42
C ALA A 660 -28.72 40.14 -1.91
N VAL A 661 -28.92 39.03 -1.18
CA VAL A 661 -29.16 39.06 0.26
C VAL A 661 -28.18 38.13 0.97
N GLY A 662 -27.26 38.69 1.77
CA GLY A 662 -26.40 37.90 2.66
C GLY A 662 -25.21 37.21 1.98
N ASP A 663 -25.07 35.89 2.20
CA ASP A 663 -23.92 35.04 1.82
C ASP A 663 -23.87 34.62 0.34
N ASP A 664 -24.81 35.11 -0.46
CA ASP A 664 -24.89 34.95 -1.92
C ASP A 664 -23.54 35.30 -2.58
N ALA A 665 -23.05 34.44 -3.48
CA ALA A 665 -21.75 34.64 -4.13
C ALA A 665 -21.72 34.06 -5.55
N TYR A 666 -20.71 34.48 -6.31
CA TYR A 666 -20.28 33.85 -7.56
C TYR A 666 -18.96 33.13 -7.31
N GLU A 667 -18.87 31.87 -7.74
CA GLU A 667 -17.69 31.03 -7.52
C GLU A 667 -17.20 30.38 -8.81
N THR A 668 -15.89 30.21 -8.92
CA THR A 668 -15.27 29.35 -9.92
C THR A 668 -14.02 28.70 -9.36
N THR A 669 -13.69 27.51 -9.86
CA THR A 669 -12.43 26.84 -9.53
C THR A 669 -11.47 26.97 -10.69
N ILE A 670 -10.32 27.58 -10.45
CA ILE A 670 -9.23 27.71 -11.42
C ILE A 670 -8.05 26.85 -11.01
N THR A 671 -7.21 26.48 -11.98
CA THR A 671 -5.91 25.86 -11.69
C THR A 671 -4.84 26.93 -11.75
N THR A 672 -4.02 27.04 -10.72
CA THR A 672 -2.95 28.05 -10.66
C THR A 672 -1.85 27.76 -11.68
N PRO A 673 -1.21 28.81 -12.26
CA PRO A 673 -0.16 28.67 -13.26
C PRO A 673 1.01 27.79 -12.78
N GLU A 674 1.71 27.18 -13.74
CA GLU A 674 2.88 26.35 -13.46
C GLU A 674 4.13 27.18 -13.16
N THR A 675 4.30 28.29 -13.86
CA THR A 675 5.49 29.14 -13.73
C THR A 675 5.38 29.99 -12.48
N SER A 676 6.37 29.92 -11.59
CA SER A 676 6.44 30.80 -10.43
C SER A 676 6.62 32.25 -10.87
N GLY A 677 5.89 33.18 -10.25
CA GLY A 677 5.92 34.60 -10.61
C GLY A 677 4.58 35.27 -10.37
N SER A 678 4.52 36.56 -10.68
CA SER A 678 3.28 37.33 -10.59
C SER A 678 2.50 37.23 -11.89
N HIS A 679 1.27 36.74 -11.79
CA HIS A 679 0.37 36.55 -12.93
C HIS A 679 -0.81 37.51 -12.85
N PRO A 680 -1.14 38.21 -13.94
CA PRO A 680 -2.28 39.11 -13.96
C PRO A 680 -3.59 38.30 -13.86
N LEU A 681 -4.43 38.70 -12.91
CA LEU A 681 -5.76 38.16 -12.68
C LEU A 681 -6.76 39.31 -12.75
N ALA A 682 -7.84 39.16 -13.50
CA ALA A 682 -8.92 40.15 -13.53
C ALA A 682 -10.26 39.48 -13.32
N VAL A 683 -11.13 40.05 -12.47
CA VAL A 683 -12.52 39.62 -12.34
C VAL A 683 -13.41 40.73 -12.89
N THR A 684 -14.28 40.38 -13.82
CA THR A 684 -15.13 41.29 -14.58
C THR A 684 -16.60 40.92 -14.37
N VAL A 685 -17.38 41.85 -13.82
CA VAL A 685 -18.82 41.74 -13.63
C VAL A 685 -19.52 42.47 -14.77
N HIS A 686 -20.34 41.76 -15.53
CA HIS A 686 -21.20 42.34 -16.57
C HIS A 686 -22.61 42.51 -15.99
N TYR A 687 -23.17 43.70 -16.10
CA TYR A 687 -24.52 44.01 -15.60
C TYR A 687 -25.56 43.97 -16.73
N GLY A 688 -26.82 43.69 -16.37
CA GLY A 688 -27.93 43.61 -17.33
C GLY A 688 -28.28 44.94 -18.03
N ASP A 689 -27.72 46.06 -17.57
CA ASP A 689 -27.83 47.37 -18.22
C ASP A 689 -26.73 47.64 -19.28
N GLY A 690 -25.85 46.66 -19.52
CA GLY A 690 -24.73 46.74 -20.47
C GLY A 690 -23.47 47.39 -19.91
N THR A 691 -23.45 47.79 -18.64
CA THR A 691 -22.25 48.30 -17.98
C THR A 691 -21.38 47.16 -17.44
N VAL A 692 -20.07 47.43 -17.27
CA VAL A 692 -19.08 46.45 -16.82
C VAL A 692 -18.27 47.05 -15.67
N GLN A 693 -17.94 46.23 -14.67
CA GLN A 693 -17.02 46.60 -13.60
C GLN A 693 -15.94 45.53 -13.47
N ALA A 694 -14.67 45.93 -13.42
CA ALA A 694 -13.54 45.01 -13.35
C ALA A 694 -12.63 45.33 -12.17
N VAL A 695 -12.09 44.29 -11.55
CA VAL A 695 -11.04 44.38 -10.53
C VAL A 695 -9.83 43.58 -10.99
N ALA A 696 -8.66 44.23 -11.01
CA ALA A 696 -7.39 43.59 -11.33
C ALA A 696 -6.62 43.27 -10.04
N LEU A 697 -6.03 42.08 -10.01
CA LEU A 697 -5.19 41.53 -8.96
C LEU A 697 -3.95 40.86 -9.56
N LEU A 698 -2.98 40.55 -8.70
CA LEU A 698 -1.82 39.74 -9.05
C LEU A 698 -1.86 38.42 -8.28
N LEU A 699 -1.84 37.32 -9.02
CA LEU A 699 -1.66 36.00 -8.45
C LEU A 699 -0.15 35.72 -8.31
N ASP A 700 0.38 35.75 -7.09
CA ASP A 700 1.80 35.52 -6.79
C ASP A 700 2.04 34.02 -6.58
N VAL A 701 2.39 33.34 -7.68
CA VAL A 701 2.57 31.89 -7.70
C VAL A 701 3.95 31.53 -7.13
N LYS A 702 3.94 30.85 -5.99
CA LYS A 702 5.10 30.25 -5.34
C LYS A 702 5.31 28.83 -5.86
N GLY A 703 6.56 28.49 -6.13
CA GLY A 703 6.96 27.12 -6.44
C GLY A 703 6.95 26.23 -5.20
N ASP A 704 6.84 24.93 -5.42
CA ASP A 704 6.91 23.93 -4.36
C ASP A 704 8.28 23.92 -3.64
N GLY A 705 8.25 23.53 -2.37
CA GLY A 705 9.44 23.18 -1.62
C GLY A 705 10.02 21.88 -2.15
N TYR A 706 11.21 21.50 -1.73
CA TYR A 706 11.80 20.23 -2.16
C TYR A 706 12.82 19.66 -1.20
N ALA A 707 12.90 18.34 -1.21
CA ALA A 707 13.96 17.59 -0.56
C ALA A 707 15.15 17.48 -1.52
N TYR A 708 16.35 17.80 -1.04
CA TYR A 708 17.57 17.70 -1.84
C TYR A 708 18.75 17.21 -1.00
N ALA A 709 19.72 16.61 -1.68
CA ALA A 709 21.02 16.27 -1.12
C ALA A 709 22.12 17.02 -1.87
N SER A 710 23.23 17.26 -1.20
CA SER A 710 24.42 17.85 -1.83
C SER A 710 25.37 16.72 -2.18
N VAL A 711 25.58 16.50 -3.46
CA VAL A 711 26.49 15.48 -4.02
C VAL A 711 27.45 16.21 -4.94
N ASP A 712 28.76 16.15 -4.66
CA ASP A 712 29.80 16.84 -5.43
C ASP A 712 29.54 18.35 -5.64
N ASP A 713 29.11 19.05 -4.57
CA ASP A 713 28.71 20.47 -4.58
C ASP A 713 27.53 20.84 -5.50
N ALA A 714 26.82 19.84 -6.06
CA ALA A 714 25.58 20.02 -6.80
C ALA A 714 24.35 19.63 -5.96
N GLU A 715 23.26 20.39 -6.08
CA GLU A 715 21.97 20.03 -5.47
C GLU A 715 21.28 18.94 -6.28
N GLN A 716 21.21 17.73 -5.73
CA GLN A 716 20.44 16.63 -6.30
C GLN A 716 19.08 16.53 -5.62
N ARG A 717 18.00 16.55 -6.40
CA ARG A 717 16.63 16.37 -5.89
C ARG A 717 16.40 14.93 -5.43
N VAL A 718 15.74 14.77 -4.28
CA VAL A 718 15.47 13.47 -3.67
C VAL A 718 13.99 13.12 -3.84
N SER A 719 13.68 12.24 -4.79
CA SER A 719 12.33 11.74 -5.05
C SER A 719 11.94 10.61 -4.11
N GLY A 720 10.64 10.48 -3.78
CA GLY A 720 10.12 9.39 -2.94
C GLY A 720 10.48 9.51 -1.45
N ALA A 721 11.03 10.64 -1.02
CA ALA A 721 11.16 10.98 0.40
C ALA A 721 9.78 11.21 1.04
N THR A 722 9.62 10.83 2.30
CA THR A 722 8.43 11.11 3.11
C THR A 722 8.64 12.42 3.87
N ALA A 723 7.85 13.44 3.56
CA ALA A 723 7.83 14.73 4.23
C ALA A 723 6.62 14.81 5.16
N THR A 724 6.85 15.16 6.43
CA THR A 724 5.82 15.27 7.47
C THR A 724 5.85 16.68 8.04
N LEU A 725 4.69 17.34 8.06
CA LEU A 725 4.50 18.64 8.68
C LEU A 725 4.11 18.47 10.16
N HIS A 726 4.76 19.24 11.03
CA HIS A 726 4.48 19.27 12.47
C HIS A 726 4.07 20.67 12.88
N GLU A 727 3.00 20.79 13.66
CA GLU A 727 2.55 22.02 14.29
C GLU A 727 3.20 22.17 15.68
N VAL A 728 3.58 23.40 16.04
CA VAL A 728 4.31 23.70 17.27
C VAL A 728 3.53 24.71 18.12
N ASN A 729 2.67 24.19 19.01
CA ASN A 729 1.87 24.96 19.97
C ASN A 729 2.13 24.44 21.40
N GLY A 730 3.25 24.82 22.03
CA GLY A 730 3.63 24.34 23.37
C GLY A 730 4.07 22.87 23.45
N GLY A 731 3.95 22.12 22.35
CA GLY A 731 4.44 20.77 22.09
C GLY A 731 4.67 20.57 20.58
N THR A 732 5.22 19.44 20.14
CA THR A 732 5.33 19.09 18.71
C THR A 732 4.33 17.98 18.40
N ALA A 733 3.31 18.27 17.59
CA ALA A 733 2.36 17.29 17.08
C ALA A 733 2.39 17.25 15.55
N VAL A 734 2.01 16.12 14.95
CA VAL A 734 1.83 16.04 13.49
C VAL A 734 0.58 16.85 13.13
N TRP A 735 0.70 17.76 12.16
CA TRP A 735 -0.41 18.60 11.75
C TRP A 735 -1.46 17.81 10.95
N ASP A 736 -2.74 17.92 11.30
CA ASP A 736 -3.82 17.26 10.56
C ASP A 736 -4.26 18.12 9.36
N GLY A 737 -3.98 17.63 8.15
CA GLY A 737 -4.36 18.29 6.89
C GLY A 737 -5.75 17.90 6.37
N SER A 738 -6.41 16.92 6.98
CA SER A 738 -7.68 16.36 6.51
C SER A 738 -8.80 17.41 6.37
N PRO A 739 -8.97 18.37 7.32
CA PRO A 739 -9.98 19.44 7.19
C PRO A 739 -9.79 20.34 5.96
N TYR A 740 -8.60 20.34 5.37
CA TYR A 740 -8.22 21.13 4.20
C TYR A 740 -8.04 20.27 2.94
N GLY A 741 -8.55 19.03 2.94
CA GLY A 741 -8.41 18.09 1.84
C GLY A 741 -6.96 17.74 1.50
N GLN A 742 -6.04 17.83 2.45
CA GLN A 742 -4.61 17.61 2.25
C GLN A 742 -4.09 16.43 3.09
N SER A 743 -3.22 15.62 2.49
CA SER A 743 -2.57 14.53 3.21
C SER A 743 -1.32 15.00 3.96
N ASN A 744 -1.09 14.45 5.15
CA ASN A 744 0.16 14.57 5.88
C ASN A 744 0.41 13.24 6.61
N PRO A 745 1.52 12.52 6.36
CA PRO A 745 2.68 12.90 5.55
C PRO A 745 2.46 12.86 4.03
N LEU A 746 3.26 13.65 3.30
CA LEU A 746 3.35 13.63 1.84
C LEU A 746 4.55 12.81 1.37
N THR A 747 4.41 12.16 0.22
CA THR A 747 5.54 11.57 -0.50
C THR A 747 5.98 12.53 -1.60
N THR A 748 7.27 12.86 -1.63
CA THR A 748 7.84 13.79 -2.62
C THR A 748 7.78 13.23 -4.04
N GLY A 749 7.45 14.08 -5.01
CA GLY A 749 7.37 13.72 -6.43
C GLY A 749 8.72 13.44 -7.10
N GLY A 750 8.73 13.21 -8.42
CA GLY A 750 9.95 12.86 -9.19
C GLY A 750 11.08 13.90 -9.16
N ASN A 751 10.77 15.15 -8.78
CA ASN A 751 11.69 16.26 -8.58
C ASN A 751 11.91 16.60 -7.08
N GLY A 752 11.52 15.71 -6.17
CA GLY A 752 11.62 15.91 -4.73
C GLY A 752 10.65 16.97 -4.16
N ALA A 753 9.67 17.42 -4.94
CA ALA A 753 8.78 18.52 -4.56
C ALA A 753 7.74 18.14 -3.50
N PHE A 754 7.43 19.08 -2.61
CA PHE A 754 6.32 19.02 -1.66
C PHE A 754 5.94 20.43 -1.18
N ALA A 755 4.67 20.63 -0.85
CA ALA A 755 4.16 21.84 -0.22
C ALA A 755 2.78 21.59 0.42
N TRP A 756 2.39 22.43 1.38
CA TRP A 756 1.07 22.43 2.00
C TRP A 756 0.49 23.85 2.04
N TYR A 757 -0.85 23.94 2.02
CA TYR A 757 -1.58 25.07 2.58
C TYR A 757 -1.95 24.77 4.03
N ALA A 758 -1.57 25.63 4.98
CA ALA A 758 -1.87 25.43 6.40
C ALA A 758 -2.28 26.75 7.08
N PRO A 759 -3.01 26.73 8.21
CA PRO A 759 -3.28 27.94 8.99
C PRO A 759 -1.99 28.67 9.40
N ASN A 760 -2.09 29.97 9.61
CA ASN A 760 -0.96 30.74 10.13
C ASN A 760 -0.58 30.24 11.53
N GLY A 761 0.71 29.96 11.73
CA GLY A 761 1.17 29.24 12.91
C GLY A 761 2.66 28.97 12.86
N THR A 762 3.17 28.23 13.85
CA THR A 762 4.58 27.82 13.89
C THR A 762 4.69 26.35 13.56
N TYR A 763 5.54 26.03 12.58
CA TYR A 763 5.67 24.67 12.04
C TYR A 763 7.11 24.21 11.95
N ALA A 764 7.30 22.90 11.86
CA ALA A 764 8.55 22.26 11.46
C ALA A 764 8.28 21.11 10.50
N VAL A 765 9.15 20.92 9.51
CA VAL A 765 9.02 19.84 8.53
C VAL A 765 10.11 18.80 8.79
N SER A 766 9.72 17.54 8.92
CA SER A 766 10.65 16.40 8.94
C SER A 766 10.61 15.65 7.62
N VAL A 767 11.76 15.40 7.02
CA VAL A 767 11.88 14.63 5.79
C VAL A 767 12.76 13.41 6.04
N SER A 768 12.29 12.24 5.62
CA SER A 768 13.03 10.99 5.68
C SER A 768 13.04 10.30 4.32
N ALA A 769 14.21 9.76 3.94
CA ALA A 769 14.39 9.05 2.69
C ALA A 769 15.42 7.93 2.87
N ALA A 770 15.25 6.81 2.18
CA ALA A 770 16.21 5.71 2.24
C ALA A 770 17.59 6.15 1.69
N GLY A 771 18.67 5.86 2.43
CA GLY A 771 20.04 6.27 2.07
C GLY A 771 20.45 7.66 2.59
N TYR A 772 19.56 8.34 3.29
CA TYR A 772 19.80 9.66 3.87
C TYR A 772 19.50 9.65 5.37
N ALA A 773 20.23 10.45 6.14
CA ALA A 773 19.86 10.72 7.52
C ALA A 773 18.54 11.51 7.56
N PRO A 774 17.59 11.20 8.46
CA PRO A 774 16.37 11.97 8.59
C PRO A 774 16.72 13.41 8.98
N ALA A 775 16.13 14.37 8.27
CA ALA A 775 16.33 15.79 8.52
C ALA A 775 15.06 16.41 9.06
N ARG A 776 15.19 17.36 9.97
CA ARG A 776 14.09 18.20 10.46
C ARG A 776 14.51 19.65 10.37
N THR A 777 13.64 20.50 9.83
CA THR A 777 13.88 21.95 9.80
C THR A 777 13.86 22.53 11.21
N ALA A 778 14.48 23.69 11.39
CA ALA A 778 14.13 24.55 12.52
C ALA A 778 12.63 24.91 12.46
N THR A 779 12.06 25.29 13.59
CA THR A 779 10.70 25.83 13.63
C THR A 779 10.66 27.17 12.91
N PHE A 780 9.67 27.39 12.06
CA PHE A 780 9.45 28.64 11.34
C PHE A 780 7.98 29.05 11.41
N SER A 781 7.72 30.36 11.36
CA SER A 781 6.37 30.92 11.39
C SER A 781 5.85 31.11 9.98
N VAL A 782 4.59 30.75 9.77
CA VAL A 782 3.86 30.85 8.50
C VAL A 782 2.80 31.93 8.65
N THR A 783 2.76 32.87 7.70
CA THR A 783 1.87 34.05 7.72
C THR A 783 1.03 34.22 6.46
N ASP A 784 1.35 33.49 5.41
CA ASP A 784 0.72 33.53 4.08
C ASP A 784 0.02 32.21 3.75
N HIS A 785 -0.21 31.36 4.76
CA HIS A 785 -0.78 30.02 4.63
C HIS A 785 0.01 29.03 3.76
N ILE A 786 1.22 29.35 3.30
CA ILE A 786 2.01 28.49 2.40
C ILE A 786 3.20 27.89 3.13
N ILE A 787 3.38 26.58 2.99
CA ILE A 787 4.51 25.84 3.54
C ILE A 787 5.25 25.12 2.42
N ASN A 788 6.39 25.68 2.01
CA ASN A 788 7.22 25.17 0.92
C ASN A 788 8.74 25.20 1.21
N PRO A 789 9.22 24.65 2.35
CA PRO A 789 10.63 24.73 2.70
C PRO A 789 11.52 23.87 1.79
N ARG A 790 12.79 24.25 1.70
CA ARG A 790 13.84 23.42 1.09
C ARG A 790 14.53 22.64 2.19
N VAL A 791 14.49 21.31 2.11
CA VAL A 791 15.04 20.44 3.16
C VAL A 791 16.25 19.70 2.63
N ARG A 792 17.41 19.99 3.24
CA ARG A 792 18.65 19.29 2.93
C ARG A 792 18.71 17.96 3.68
N LEU A 793 18.82 16.89 2.92
CA LEU A 793 19.11 15.56 3.41
C LEU A 793 20.63 15.31 3.33
N ALA A 794 21.22 14.92 4.45
CA ALA A 794 22.61 14.45 4.46
C ALA A 794 22.63 13.00 3.97
N LEU A 795 23.50 12.69 3.02
CA LEU A 795 23.85 11.30 2.73
C LEU A 795 24.31 10.66 4.04
N GLU A 796 23.79 9.47 4.34
CA GLU A 796 24.26 8.74 5.52
C GLU A 796 25.70 8.30 5.23
N GLU A 797 26.68 9.08 5.71
CA GLU A 797 28.09 8.74 5.57
C GLU A 797 28.34 7.38 6.20
N GLU A 798 28.93 6.45 5.44
CA GLU A 798 29.57 5.30 6.07
C GLU A 798 30.59 5.86 7.07
N PRO A 799 30.57 5.43 8.36
CA PRO A 799 31.55 5.90 9.31
C PRO A 799 32.94 5.62 8.72
N PRO A 800 33.89 6.58 8.84
CA PRO A 800 35.19 6.41 8.23
C PRO A 800 35.80 5.10 8.69
N LEU A 801 36.35 4.34 7.73
CA LEU A 801 37.17 3.19 7.99
C LEU A 801 38.37 3.67 8.82
N ILE A 802 38.28 3.54 10.14
CA ILE A 802 39.41 3.74 11.03
C ILE A 802 40.48 2.73 10.59
N PRO A 803 41.65 3.16 10.07
CA PRO A 803 42.74 2.24 9.83
C PRO A 803 43.14 1.65 11.18
N PRO A 804 43.46 0.34 11.27
CA PRO A 804 43.77 -0.29 12.54
C PRO A 804 44.94 0.46 13.19
N PRO A 805 44.79 0.98 14.43
CA PRO A 805 45.92 1.53 15.13
C PRO A 805 46.91 0.39 15.37
N SER A 806 48.04 0.46 14.67
CA SER A 806 49.25 -0.26 15.03
C SER A 806 49.84 0.42 16.27
N ALA A 807 49.30 0.09 17.43
CA ALA A 807 49.88 0.43 18.72
C ALA A 807 49.80 -0.78 19.65
N PRO A 808 50.80 -0.94 20.54
CA PRO A 808 51.31 -2.23 20.94
C PRO A 808 50.41 -2.91 21.98
N VAL A 809 50.56 -4.24 22.03
CA VAL A 809 49.93 -5.23 22.92
C VAL A 809 49.98 -4.88 24.43
N ALA A 810 50.61 -3.78 24.83
CA ALA A 810 50.68 -3.33 26.22
C ALA A 810 49.40 -2.61 26.72
N ALA A 811 48.57 -2.03 25.85
CA ALA A 811 47.38 -1.27 26.29
C ALA A 811 46.10 -2.12 26.49
N ILE A 812 46.15 -3.41 26.16
CA ILE A 812 45.03 -4.35 26.42
C ILE A 812 45.05 -4.86 27.87
N LEU A 813 46.16 -4.65 28.61
CA LEU A 813 46.26 -5.07 30.01
C LEU A 813 45.61 -4.08 31.00
N ASP A 814 45.49 -2.79 30.67
CA ASP A 814 44.90 -1.80 31.58
C ASP A 814 43.38 -1.66 31.46
N ALA A 815 42.78 -2.11 30.34
CA ALA A 815 41.32 -2.15 30.18
C ALA A 815 40.67 -3.40 30.82
N ALA A 816 41.46 -4.39 31.22
CA ALA A 816 40.97 -5.53 32.01
C ALA A 816 40.79 -5.18 33.50
N ALA A 817 41.41 -4.11 34.00
CA ALA A 817 41.27 -3.65 35.37
C ALA A 817 39.94 -2.90 35.62
N ALA A 818 39.44 -2.14 34.63
CA ALA A 818 38.21 -1.36 34.76
C ALA A 818 36.90 -2.17 34.60
N VAL A 819 36.98 -3.38 34.04
CA VAL A 819 35.83 -4.30 33.96
C VAL A 819 35.67 -5.10 35.27
N ASN A 820 36.75 -5.28 36.04
CA ASN A 820 36.69 -5.99 37.32
C ASN A 820 36.08 -5.11 38.43
N GLU A 821 36.35 -3.80 38.42
CA GLU A 821 35.81 -2.84 39.38
C GLU A 821 34.30 -2.60 39.21
N THR A 822 33.80 -2.66 37.98
CA THR A 822 32.36 -2.51 37.67
C THR A 822 31.56 -3.80 37.85
N LEU A 823 32.22 -4.97 37.79
CA LEU A 823 31.58 -6.27 38.05
C LEU A 823 31.47 -6.58 39.56
N GLU A 824 32.45 -6.18 40.39
CA GLU A 824 32.34 -6.29 41.85
C GLU A 824 31.25 -5.35 42.41
N ALA A 825 31.10 -4.14 41.87
CA ALA A 825 30.06 -3.20 42.28
C ALA A 825 28.62 -3.66 42.01
N VAL A 826 28.41 -4.50 40.97
CA VAL A 826 27.09 -5.10 40.68
C VAL A 826 26.85 -6.36 41.53
N ARG A 827 27.93 -7.04 41.95
CA ARG A 827 27.89 -8.26 42.78
C ARG A 827 27.63 -7.97 44.26
N ASP A 828 27.98 -6.77 44.73
CA ASP A 828 27.76 -6.29 46.10
C ASP A 828 26.47 -5.46 46.28
N LEU A 829 25.65 -5.32 45.22
CA LEU A 829 24.30 -4.78 45.35
C LEU A 829 23.44 -5.73 46.21
N PRO A 830 22.80 -5.25 47.29
CA PRO A 830 22.03 -6.09 48.21
C PRO A 830 20.98 -6.95 47.49
N ALA A 831 20.32 -6.41 46.47
CA ALA A 831 19.30 -7.10 45.67
C ALA A 831 19.83 -8.32 44.87
N VAL A 832 21.13 -8.37 44.56
CA VAL A 832 21.75 -9.45 43.78
C VAL A 832 22.19 -10.62 44.69
N GLN A 833 22.55 -10.34 45.94
CA GLN A 833 22.89 -11.37 46.93
C GLN A 833 21.65 -12.06 47.51
N THR A 834 20.55 -11.33 47.74
CA THR A 834 19.28 -11.93 48.19
C THR A 834 18.68 -12.89 47.15
N ALA A 835 18.87 -12.63 45.86
CA ALA A 835 18.44 -13.53 44.79
C ALA A 835 19.34 -14.78 44.61
N ALA A 836 20.57 -14.77 45.16
CA ALA A 836 21.47 -15.91 45.13
C ALA A 836 21.23 -16.89 46.30
N ASP A 837 20.88 -16.38 47.48
CA ASP A 837 20.75 -17.15 48.72
C ASP A 837 19.41 -17.92 48.87
N ILE A 838 18.38 -17.62 48.07
CA ILE A 838 17.08 -18.34 48.11
C ILE A 838 17.20 -19.78 47.54
N SER A 839 18.38 -20.21 47.09
CA SER A 839 18.60 -21.55 46.50
C SER A 839 19.43 -22.52 47.34
N VAL A 840 19.69 -22.23 48.62
CA VAL A 840 20.37 -23.17 49.52
C VAL A 840 19.40 -23.69 50.59
N PRO A 841 18.82 -24.89 50.45
CA PRO A 841 18.21 -25.55 51.60
C PRO A 841 19.33 -26.02 52.52
N ALA A 842 19.34 -25.46 53.74
CA ALA A 842 20.21 -25.86 54.82
C ALA A 842 19.92 -27.32 55.25
N LEU A 843 20.95 -28.15 55.17
CA LEU A 843 20.94 -29.52 55.69
C LEU A 843 20.99 -29.52 57.23
N ALA A 844 19.97 -30.09 57.87
CA ALA A 844 20.13 -30.80 59.15
C ALA A 844 19.02 -31.84 59.38
N VAL A 845 19.36 -33.11 59.11
CA VAL A 845 18.97 -34.35 59.85
C VAL A 845 17.45 -34.63 59.97
N THR A 846 16.87 -35.60 59.26
CA THR A 846 16.98 -37.05 59.57
C THR A 846 16.80 -37.96 58.34
N ALA A 847 17.47 -39.11 58.40
CA ALA A 847 17.55 -40.14 57.37
C ALA A 847 16.23 -40.89 57.11
N SER A 848 15.88 -41.12 55.84
CA SER A 848 15.72 -42.48 55.28
C SER A 848 15.12 -42.49 53.86
N LEU A 849 15.82 -43.21 52.96
CA LEU A 849 15.30 -43.99 51.82
C LEU A 849 15.00 -43.31 50.45
N THR A 850 15.97 -43.53 49.55
CA THR A 850 15.85 -43.91 48.12
C THR A 850 15.25 -42.93 47.10
N GLY A 851 16.12 -42.42 46.22
CA GLY A 851 15.82 -42.43 44.78
C GLY A 851 15.92 -41.13 43.97
N VAL A 852 15.91 -39.94 44.59
CA VAL A 852 15.77 -38.68 43.82
C VAL A 852 16.79 -37.59 44.23
N THR A 853 18.04 -37.96 44.50
CA THR A 853 19.12 -37.01 44.85
C THR A 853 20.04 -36.62 43.69
N LEU A 854 19.54 -36.62 42.44
CA LEU A 854 20.27 -36.08 41.28
C LEU A 854 19.53 -34.96 40.52
N ALA A 855 18.32 -34.58 40.92
CA ALA A 855 17.51 -33.61 40.17
C ALA A 855 17.50 -32.18 40.74
N ILE A 856 17.96 -31.94 41.97
CA ILE A 856 17.70 -30.66 42.67
C ILE A 856 18.91 -29.69 42.65
N GLY A 857 20.07 -30.11 42.14
CA GLY A 857 21.26 -29.25 41.98
C GLY A 857 21.57 -28.82 40.54
N PHE A 858 20.82 -29.33 39.56
CA PHE A 858 21.08 -29.12 38.14
C PHE A 858 19.91 -28.38 37.53
N ASN A 859 20.04 -27.08 37.36
CA ASN A 859 19.09 -26.31 36.58
C ASN A 859 19.28 -26.69 35.09
N PHE A 860 18.71 -27.84 34.69
CA PHE A 860 18.75 -28.39 33.33
C PHE A 860 17.94 -27.55 32.35
N VAL A 861 17.23 -26.51 32.82
CA VAL A 861 16.32 -25.69 32.04
C VAL A 861 16.97 -25.11 30.78
N PRO A 862 18.17 -24.51 30.80
CA PRO A 862 18.81 -24.02 29.57
C PRO A 862 19.28 -25.16 28.66
N LEU A 863 19.63 -26.33 29.21
CA LEU A 863 20.02 -27.50 28.42
C LEU A 863 18.80 -28.15 27.73
N LEU A 864 17.67 -28.26 28.44
CA LEU A 864 16.40 -28.76 27.94
C LEU A 864 15.83 -27.80 26.89
N GLN A 865 15.78 -26.49 27.19
CA GLN A 865 15.38 -25.46 26.23
C GLN A 865 16.22 -25.57 24.94
N TYR A 866 17.54 -25.73 25.08
CA TYR A 866 18.44 -25.90 23.96
C TYR A 866 18.20 -27.20 23.16
N LEU A 867 17.82 -28.30 23.84
CA LEU A 867 17.46 -29.57 23.19
C LEU A 867 16.22 -29.43 22.28
N PHE A 868 15.29 -28.53 22.63
CA PHE A 868 14.08 -28.24 21.84
C PHE A 868 14.27 -27.14 20.79
N THR A 869 15.16 -26.17 21.00
CA THR A 869 15.38 -25.07 20.04
C THR A 869 16.40 -25.39 18.95
N ALA A 870 17.42 -26.21 19.22
CA ALA A 870 18.42 -26.58 18.21
C ALA A 870 17.82 -27.33 17.00
N PRO A 871 16.89 -28.30 17.16
CA PRO A 871 16.27 -29.01 16.03
C PRO A 871 15.42 -28.12 15.10
N VAL A 872 15.06 -26.89 15.50
CA VAL A 872 14.34 -25.94 14.64
C VAL A 872 15.10 -25.66 13.34
N LEU A 873 16.45 -25.72 13.36
CA LEU A 873 17.27 -25.59 12.15
C LEU A 873 17.09 -26.73 11.13
N LEU A 874 16.49 -27.86 11.54
CA LEU A 874 16.17 -28.99 10.66
C LEU A 874 14.82 -28.80 9.97
N VAL A 875 13.95 -27.91 10.46
CA VAL A 875 12.67 -27.57 9.85
C VAL A 875 12.91 -26.76 8.58
N GLY A 876 12.41 -27.24 7.44
CA GLY A 876 12.66 -26.60 6.14
C GLY A 876 14.11 -26.78 5.63
N ARG A 877 14.76 -27.90 5.99
CA ARG A 877 16.10 -28.27 5.52
C ARG A 877 16.25 -28.12 4.00
N ARG A 878 17.18 -27.26 3.56
CA ARG A 878 17.51 -27.05 2.15
C ARG A 878 18.20 -28.31 1.59
N LYS A 879 17.65 -28.87 0.52
CA LYS A 879 18.21 -30.03 -0.17
C LYS A 879 19.17 -29.56 -1.26
N ARG A 880 20.36 -30.14 -1.32
CA ARG A 880 21.24 -30.01 -2.49
C ARG A 880 20.71 -30.92 -3.58
N ARG A 881 20.46 -30.35 -4.76
CA ARG A 881 19.94 -31.07 -5.92
C ARG A 881 21.11 -31.55 -6.79
N ALA A 882 20.84 -32.57 -7.60
CA ALA A 882 21.79 -33.11 -8.59
C ALA A 882 21.97 -32.18 -9.80
N PHE A 883 21.17 -31.13 -9.91
CA PHE A 883 21.12 -30.17 -11.00
C PHE A 883 21.13 -28.74 -10.45
N GLY A 884 21.65 -27.80 -11.23
CA GLY A 884 21.61 -26.37 -10.95
C GLY A 884 20.31 -25.76 -11.46
N ILE A 885 19.90 -24.66 -10.84
CA ILE A 885 18.73 -23.88 -11.25
C ILE A 885 19.17 -22.47 -11.61
N VAL A 886 18.75 -21.99 -12.77
CA VAL A 886 18.81 -20.58 -13.17
C VAL A 886 17.50 -19.93 -12.72
N TYR A 887 17.59 -18.84 -11.96
CA TYR A 887 16.42 -18.22 -11.34
C TYR A 887 16.57 -16.70 -11.21
N ASN A 888 15.46 -16.00 -11.03
CA ASN A 888 15.43 -14.55 -10.85
C ASN A 888 15.93 -14.20 -9.44
N SER A 889 16.95 -13.35 -9.35
CA SER A 889 17.61 -12.98 -8.09
C SER A 889 16.71 -12.18 -7.14
N ILE A 890 15.59 -11.62 -7.58
CA ILE A 890 14.61 -10.89 -6.77
C ILE A 890 13.41 -11.79 -6.44
N SER A 891 12.68 -12.25 -7.47
CA SER A 891 11.43 -13.01 -7.28
C SER A 891 11.64 -14.48 -6.92
N LYS A 892 12.88 -14.98 -7.01
CA LYS A 892 13.25 -16.39 -6.77
C LYS A 892 12.56 -17.41 -7.67
N LEU A 893 11.82 -16.95 -8.67
CA LEU A 893 11.18 -17.81 -9.66
C LEU A 893 12.21 -18.38 -10.65
N PRO A 894 12.09 -19.65 -11.06
CA PRO A 894 12.97 -20.22 -12.07
C PRO A 894 12.86 -19.49 -13.41
N VAL A 895 13.99 -19.37 -14.11
CA VAL A 895 14.07 -18.74 -15.43
C VAL A 895 14.20 -19.82 -16.49
N ASP A 896 13.14 -20.00 -17.26
CA ASP A 896 13.10 -20.96 -18.37
C ASP A 896 13.84 -20.46 -19.60
N LEU A 897 14.17 -21.37 -20.52
CA LEU A 897 14.80 -21.06 -21.81
C LEU A 897 16.06 -20.18 -21.71
N ALA A 898 16.76 -20.22 -20.57
CA ALA A 898 18.04 -19.55 -20.39
C ALA A 898 19.13 -20.44 -21.01
N THR A 899 20.03 -19.81 -21.78
CA THR A 899 21.15 -20.56 -22.37
C THR A 899 22.33 -20.57 -21.41
N VAL A 900 22.73 -21.76 -20.95
CA VAL A 900 23.89 -21.98 -20.08
C VAL A 900 25.02 -22.58 -20.90
N ARG A 901 26.19 -21.94 -20.90
CA ARG A 901 27.39 -22.36 -21.62
C ARG A 901 28.52 -22.69 -20.65
N LEU A 902 29.15 -23.85 -20.81
CA LEU A 902 30.30 -24.29 -20.04
C LEU A 902 31.59 -24.07 -20.83
N PHE A 903 32.48 -23.25 -20.30
CA PHE A 903 33.81 -22.98 -20.86
C PHE A 903 34.88 -23.69 -20.02
N ARG A 904 35.83 -24.36 -20.68
CA ARG A 904 37.05 -24.88 -20.04
C ARG A 904 38.11 -23.80 -20.07
N LEU A 905 38.66 -23.49 -18.90
CA LEU A 905 39.73 -22.52 -18.73
C LEU A 905 41.10 -23.23 -18.88
N PRO A 906 42.16 -22.50 -19.28
CA PRO A 906 43.53 -23.02 -19.23
C PRO A 906 43.91 -23.44 -17.80
N ASP A 907 44.74 -24.50 -17.70
CA ASP A 907 45.19 -24.99 -16.40
C ASP A 907 46.18 -24.02 -15.73
N GLU A 908 46.90 -23.21 -16.52
CA GLU A 908 47.78 -22.13 -16.06
C GLU A 908 47.01 -20.82 -15.83
N LEU A 909 47.30 -20.12 -14.74
CA LEU A 909 46.74 -18.79 -14.44
C LEU A 909 47.26 -17.77 -15.45
N PRO A 910 46.41 -16.89 -16.02
CA PRO A 910 46.89 -15.84 -16.91
C PRO A 910 47.81 -14.85 -16.18
N ALA A 911 48.63 -14.16 -16.96
CA ALA A 911 49.30 -12.95 -16.50
C ALA A 911 48.25 -11.93 -15.99
N GLU A 912 48.60 -11.24 -14.91
CA GLU A 912 47.76 -10.24 -14.23
C GLU A 912 47.20 -9.21 -15.25
N GLY A 913 45.88 -9.02 -15.29
CA GLY A 913 45.21 -8.06 -16.18
C GLY A 913 44.72 -8.60 -17.54
N VAL A 914 44.95 -9.88 -17.87
CA VAL A 914 44.41 -10.50 -19.10
C VAL A 914 43.11 -11.27 -18.81
N PRO A 915 42.00 -11.01 -19.53
CA PRO A 915 40.75 -11.74 -19.32
C PRO A 915 40.90 -13.23 -19.67
N GLU A 916 40.57 -14.12 -18.74
CA GLU A 916 40.55 -15.57 -18.95
C GLU A 916 39.56 -15.94 -20.06
N THR A 917 40.06 -16.27 -21.25
CA THR A 917 39.25 -16.77 -22.36
C THR A 917 39.22 -18.29 -22.35
N GLY A 918 38.06 -18.85 -22.02
CA GLY A 918 37.86 -20.30 -22.01
C GLY A 918 37.42 -20.84 -23.37
N ARG A 919 37.71 -22.12 -23.64
CA ARG A 919 37.18 -22.85 -24.80
C ARG A 919 35.77 -23.38 -24.47
N LEU A 920 34.78 -23.10 -25.31
CA LEU A 920 33.44 -23.65 -25.14
C LEU A 920 33.48 -25.19 -25.22
N VAL A 921 32.94 -25.86 -24.21
CA VAL A 921 32.85 -27.32 -24.14
C VAL A 921 31.45 -27.79 -24.49
N GLN A 922 30.45 -27.22 -23.81
CA GLN A 922 29.05 -27.64 -23.95
C GLN A 922 28.12 -26.45 -23.73
N SER A 923 26.96 -26.48 -24.39
CA SER A 923 25.87 -25.53 -24.18
C SER A 923 24.58 -26.30 -23.88
N ARG A 924 23.73 -25.76 -23.02
CA ARG A 924 22.40 -26.29 -22.71
C ARG A 924 21.39 -25.15 -22.55
N VAL A 925 20.12 -25.47 -22.71
CA VAL A 925 19.00 -24.55 -22.48
C VAL A 925 18.23 -25.06 -21.27
N THR A 926 17.85 -24.15 -20.36
CA THR A 926 17.05 -24.52 -19.18
C THR A 926 15.62 -24.86 -19.56
N ASP A 927 15.03 -25.80 -18.80
CA ASP A 927 13.60 -26.14 -18.93
C ASP A 927 12.70 -25.14 -18.19
N ARG A 928 11.38 -25.39 -18.16
CA ARG A 928 10.38 -24.56 -17.44
C ARG A 928 10.72 -24.36 -15.96
N GLY A 929 11.49 -25.28 -15.36
CA GLY A 929 11.95 -25.20 -13.97
C GLY A 929 13.31 -24.53 -13.82
N GLY A 930 13.87 -23.90 -14.87
CA GLY A 930 15.18 -23.26 -14.86
C GLY A 930 16.36 -24.23 -14.72
N ARG A 931 16.16 -25.54 -14.91
CA ARG A 931 17.15 -26.55 -14.48
C ARG A 931 18.22 -26.80 -15.55
N TYR A 932 19.44 -27.11 -15.11
CA TYR A 932 20.55 -27.54 -15.97
C TYR A 932 21.60 -28.35 -15.18
N PHE A 933 22.48 -29.07 -15.89
CA PHE A 933 23.71 -29.65 -15.32
C PHE A 933 24.74 -29.89 -16.41
N PHE A 934 26.01 -30.03 -16.05
CA PHE A 934 27.06 -30.53 -16.96
C PHE A 934 27.86 -31.65 -16.32
N LEU A 935 28.36 -32.58 -17.14
CA LEU A 935 29.37 -33.55 -16.75
C LEU A 935 30.73 -33.03 -17.21
N ALA A 936 31.65 -32.86 -16.26
CA ALA A 936 32.97 -32.31 -16.53
C ALA A 936 34.08 -33.28 -16.10
N ASN A 937 35.14 -33.33 -16.90
CA ASN A 937 36.39 -33.99 -16.52
C ASN A 937 37.19 -33.10 -15.57
N PRO A 938 38.28 -33.60 -14.95
CA PRO A 938 39.09 -32.75 -14.09
C PRO A 938 39.66 -31.57 -14.86
N GLY A 939 39.56 -30.37 -14.27
CA GLY A 939 39.98 -29.13 -14.91
C GLY A 939 39.29 -27.89 -14.31
N ARG A 940 39.69 -26.72 -14.82
CA ARG A 940 39.08 -25.42 -14.46
C ARG A 940 38.00 -25.05 -15.47
N TYR A 941 36.84 -24.61 -14.98
CA TYR A 941 35.68 -24.30 -15.81
C TYR A 941 35.03 -22.97 -15.41
N ARG A 942 34.27 -22.37 -16.33
CA ARG A 942 33.42 -21.21 -16.07
C ARG A 942 32.08 -21.39 -16.78
N LEU A 943 30.98 -21.08 -16.09
CA LEU A 943 29.66 -20.98 -16.71
C LEU A 943 29.41 -19.54 -17.19
N ALA A 944 28.76 -19.40 -18.34
CA ALA A 944 28.15 -18.15 -18.78
C ALA A 944 26.67 -18.41 -19.07
N VAL A 945 25.80 -17.55 -18.56
CA VAL A 945 24.34 -17.66 -18.74
C VAL A 945 23.82 -16.43 -19.45
N THR A 946 22.94 -16.64 -20.43
CA THR A 946 22.32 -15.55 -21.21
C THR A 946 20.82 -15.78 -21.35
N LYS A 947 20.01 -14.78 -21.01
CA LYS A 947 18.56 -14.71 -21.22
C LYS A 947 18.19 -13.25 -21.48
N GLN A 948 17.30 -13.00 -22.45
CA GLN A 948 16.84 -11.64 -22.74
C GLN A 948 16.10 -11.04 -21.53
N GLY A 949 16.39 -9.78 -21.21
CA GLY A 949 15.80 -9.08 -20.05
C GLY A 949 16.43 -9.44 -18.70
N PHE A 950 17.54 -10.17 -18.70
CA PHE A 950 18.24 -10.60 -17.50
C PHE A 950 19.76 -10.42 -17.63
N ASP A 951 20.37 -9.95 -16.54
CA ASP A 951 21.80 -9.69 -16.43
C ASP A 951 22.50 -10.77 -15.59
N PHE A 952 23.68 -11.20 -16.05
CA PHE A 952 24.58 -12.12 -15.38
C PHE A 952 26.03 -11.60 -15.48
N PRO A 953 26.84 -11.65 -14.41
CA PRO A 953 26.52 -12.09 -13.05
C PRO A 953 25.53 -11.18 -12.32
N THR A 954 24.90 -11.71 -11.27
CA THR A 954 24.04 -10.91 -10.37
C THR A 954 24.85 -9.85 -9.63
N GLY A 955 24.37 -8.60 -9.64
CA GLY A 955 24.78 -7.53 -8.74
C GLY A 955 24.14 -7.67 -7.34
N TYR A 956 22.87 -8.08 -7.27
CA TYR A 956 22.12 -8.18 -5.99
C TYR A 956 22.71 -9.17 -5.00
N LEU A 957 23.17 -10.33 -5.49
CA LEU A 957 23.71 -11.41 -4.64
C LEU A 957 25.23 -11.57 -4.75
N SER A 958 25.93 -10.62 -5.37
CA SER A 958 27.37 -10.63 -5.67
C SER A 958 28.30 -11.05 -4.51
N SER A 959 27.90 -10.79 -3.27
CA SER A 959 28.69 -11.05 -2.05
C SER A 959 28.16 -12.21 -1.20
N SER A 960 27.10 -12.90 -1.63
CA SER A 960 26.51 -14.03 -0.91
C SER A 960 26.67 -15.35 -1.66
N ARG A 961 27.14 -16.39 -0.96
CA ARG A 961 27.23 -17.76 -1.54
C ARG A 961 26.00 -18.63 -1.28
N GLU A 962 25.05 -18.11 -0.51
CA GLU A 962 23.79 -18.78 -0.18
C GLU A 962 22.66 -17.76 -0.03
N ASP A 963 21.43 -18.18 -0.33
CA ASP A 963 20.22 -17.38 -0.12
C ASP A 963 19.13 -18.27 0.52
N HIS A 964 18.02 -17.69 0.95
CA HIS A 964 16.99 -18.37 1.72
C HIS A 964 16.43 -19.63 1.04
N ASP A 965 16.39 -19.72 -0.29
CA ASP A 965 15.92 -20.93 -0.99
C ASP A 965 17.05 -21.79 -1.57
N PHE A 966 18.17 -21.20 -1.99
CA PHE A 966 19.23 -21.88 -2.74
C PHE A 966 20.59 -21.87 -2.03
N LEU A 967 21.32 -22.98 -2.16
CA LEU A 967 22.69 -23.15 -1.68
C LEU A 967 23.67 -23.15 -2.87
N ASP A 968 24.94 -22.84 -2.62
CA ASP A 968 26.02 -22.91 -3.63
C ASP A 968 25.73 -22.03 -4.87
N LEU A 969 25.51 -20.73 -4.62
CA LEU A 969 25.25 -19.72 -5.65
C LEU A 969 26.50 -19.41 -6.48
N TYR A 970 26.33 -19.31 -7.79
CA TYR A 970 27.40 -19.08 -8.75
C TYR A 970 27.38 -17.67 -9.33
N HIS A 971 28.53 -17.00 -9.33
CA HIS A 971 28.68 -15.59 -9.68
C HIS A 971 29.71 -15.36 -10.79
N GLY A 972 30.09 -16.42 -11.53
CA GLY A 972 31.03 -16.32 -12.63
C GLY A 972 32.48 -16.70 -12.29
N GLU A 973 32.75 -17.12 -11.06
CA GLU A 973 34.06 -17.55 -10.60
C GLU A 973 34.51 -18.88 -11.25
N PRO A 974 35.83 -19.16 -11.37
CA PRO A 974 36.30 -20.46 -11.86
C PRO A 974 35.86 -21.63 -10.96
N ILE A 975 35.21 -22.63 -11.56
CA ILE A 975 34.83 -23.89 -10.94
C ILE A 975 35.96 -24.90 -11.16
N VAL A 976 36.58 -25.35 -10.07
CA VAL A 976 37.61 -26.40 -10.11
C VAL A 976 36.95 -27.76 -9.95
N VAL A 977 37.13 -28.61 -10.95
CA VAL A 977 36.67 -30.01 -10.92
C VAL A 977 37.88 -30.90 -10.68
N SER A 978 37.89 -31.63 -9.57
CA SER A 978 38.98 -32.53 -9.17
C SER A 978 38.79 -33.98 -9.61
N GLU A 979 37.55 -34.40 -9.85
CA GLU A 979 37.18 -35.78 -10.19
C GLU A 979 36.65 -35.89 -11.61
N ALA A 980 36.96 -36.98 -12.31
CA ALA A 980 36.47 -37.21 -13.66
C ALA A 980 34.97 -37.55 -13.67
N GLY A 981 34.22 -36.85 -14.51
CA GLY A 981 32.77 -36.98 -14.62
C GLY A 981 32.02 -36.30 -13.46
N ALA A 982 32.57 -35.25 -12.85
CA ALA A 982 31.89 -34.49 -11.81
C ALA A 982 30.74 -33.68 -12.39
N VAL A 983 29.65 -33.56 -11.62
CA VAL A 983 28.48 -32.78 -12.01
C VAL A 983 28.67 -31.31 -11.64
N ILE A 984 28.70 -30.44 -12.65
CA ILE A 984 28.60 -28.99 -12.46
C ILE A 984 27.13 -28.60 -12.47
N ALA A 985 26.60 -28.28 -11.28
CA ALA A 985 25.19 -28.05 -11.01
C ALA A 985 25.00 -26.90 -10.00
N ALA A 986 25.65 -25.77 -10.26
CA ALA A 986 25.57 -24.61 -9.37
C ALA A 986 24.26 -23.83 -9.59
N ASN A 987 23.73 -23.17 -8.56
CA ASN A 987 22.53 -22.35 -8.72
C ASN A 987 22.95 -20.96 -9.25
N VAL A 988 22.32 -20.50 -10.33
CA VAL A 988 22.71 -19.28 -11.04
C VAL A 988 21.60 -18.22 -10.90
N PRO A 989 21.77 -17.22 -10.02
CA PRO A 989 20.88 -16.07 -9.98
C PRO A 989 21.09 -15.14 -11.19
N LEU A 990 19.99 -14.62 -11.73
CA LEU A 990 19.95 -13.63 -12.81
C LEU A 990 19.18 -12.39 -12.35
N ASP A 991 19.70 -11.21 -12.68
CA ASP A 991 19.08 -9.94 -12.30
C ASP A 991 18.13 -9.46 -13.39
N PRO A 992 16.87 -9.11 -13.11
CA PRO A 992 15.99 -8.55 -14.14
C PRO A 992 16.47 -7.14 -14.52
N SER A 993 16.59 -6.86 -15.82
CA SER A 993 17.09 -5.58 -16.33
C SER A 993 16.14 -4.39 -16.04
N GLN A 994 14.91 -4.67 -15.61
CA GLN A 994 13.91 -3.70 -15.15
C GLN A 994 13.52 -3.95 -13.67
N ALA A 995 14.51 -4.01 -12.78
CA ALA A 995 14.29 -4.38 -11.38
C ALA A 995 13.27 -3.50 -10.62
N ALA A 996 13.07 -2.24 -11.02
CA ALA A 996 12.11 -1.34 -10.39
C ALA A 996 10.63 -1.77 -10.55
N ALA A 997 10.31 -2.59 -11.55
CA ALA A 997 8.95 -3.06 -11.80
C ALA A 997 8.57 -4.33 -11.00
N PHE A 998 9.53 -4.98 -10.34
CA PHE A 998 9.33 -6.27 -9.69
C PHE A 998 9.54 -6.18 -8.18
N HIS A 999 8.46 -6.02 -7.42
CA HIS A 999 8.50 -6.21 -5.97
C HIS A 999 8.61 -7.69 -5.61
N ALA A 1000 9.45 -8.02 -4.63
CA ALA A 1000 9.50 -9.37 -4.08
C ALA A 1000 8.15 -9.71 -3.42
N PRO A 1001 7.50 -10.84 -3.76
CA PRO A 1001 6.25 -11.27 -3.14
C PRO A 1001 6.36 -11.34 -1.61
N ALA A 1002 5.31 -10.91 -0.89
CA ALA A 1002 5.29 -10.89 0.57
C ALA A 1002 5.64 -12.26 1.21
N ALA A 1003 5.24 -13.36 0.57
CA ALA A 1003 5.55 -14.73 1.00
C ALA A 1003 7.06 -15.03 1.02
N ILE A 1004 7.84 -14.45 0.09
CA ILE A 1004 9.29 -14.62 0.00
C ILE A 1004 9.98 -13.83 1.11
N VAL A 1005 9.51 -12.60 1.37
CA VAL A 1005 9.99 -11.77 2.48
C VAL A 1005 9.69 -12.43 3.84
N LEU A 1006 8.48 -12.99 4.00
CA LEU A 1006 8.09 -13.72 5.20
C LEU A 1006 8.97 -14.96 5.43
N LYS A 1007 9.25 -15.76 4.40
CA LYS A 1007 10.17 -16.90 4.49
C LYS A 1007 11.59 -16.48 4.90
N ALA A 1008 12.11 -15.38 4.34
CA ALA A 1008 13.41 -14.85 4.72
C ALA A 1008 13.45 -14.38 6.20
N ARG A 1009 12.38 -13.72 6.67
CA ARG A 1009 12.24 -13.32 8.08
C ARG A 1009 12.12 -14.53 9.01
N LEU A 1010 11.27 -15.50 8.67
CA LEU A 1010 11.09 -16.72 9.44
C LEU A 1010 12.40 -17.49 9.60
N ARG A 1011 13.23 -17.54 8.56
CA ARG A 1011 14.54 -18.20 8.59
C ARG A 1011 15.55 -17.46 9.47
N THR A 1012 15.48 -16.14 9.50
CA THR A 1012 16.26 -15.31 10.43
C THR A 1012 15.84 -15.61 11.88
N ILE A 1013 14.53 -15.70 12.14
CA ILE A 1013 13.98 -16.07 13.44
C ILE A 1013 14.43 -17.48 13.86
N GLN A 1014 14.37 -18.47 12.97
CA GLN A 1014 14.85 -19.83 13.26
C GLN A 1014 16.32 -19.86 13.71
N HIS A 1015 17.19 -19.07 13.06
CA HIS A 1015 18.59 -18.94 13.47
C HIS A 1015 18.73 -18.28 14.85
N VAL A 1016 17.97 -17.22 15.13
CA VAL A 1016 17.97 -16.54 16.44
C VAL A 1016 17.49 -17.48 17.54
N VAL A 1017 16.37 -18.18 17.33
CA VAL A 1017 15.82 -19.17 18.27
C VAL A 1017 16.79 -20.32 18.52
N SER A 1018 17.53 -20.77 17.49
CA SER A 1018 18.53 -21.85 17.66
C SER A 1018 19.77 -21.45 18.48
N ILE A 1019 20.03 -20.15 18.64
CA ILE A 1019 21.20 -19.62 19.37
C ILE A 1019 20.79 -19.10 20.76
N SER A 1020 19.50 -18.81 21.01
CA SER A 1020 19.02 -18.24 22.28
C SER A 1020 19.38 -19.08 23.51
N GLY A 1021 19.36 -20.42 23.41
CA GLY A 1021 19.76 -21.30 24.51
C GLY A 1021 21.25 -21.17 24.90
N ILE A 1022 22.13 -20.90 23.92
CA ILE A 1022 23.55 -20.62 24.17
C ILE A 1022 23.70 -19.26 24.86
N ILE A 1023 22.96 -18.25 24.42
CA ILE A 1023 22.98 -16.90 25.02
C ILE A 1023 22.52 -16.96 26.49
N ALA A 1024 21.42 -17.65 26.77
CA ALA A 1024 20.92 -17.87 28.13
C ALA A 1024 21.94 -18.60 29.02
N SER A 1025 22.62 -19.61 28.47
CA SER A 1025 23.64 -20.38 29.20
C SER A 1025 24.92 -19.59 29.46
N VAL A 1026 25.31 -18.68 28.55
CA VAL A 1026 26.42 -17.74 28.76
C VAL A 1026 26.06 -16.72 29.84
N ALA A 1027 24.86 -16.14 29.79
CA ALA A 1027 24.38 -15.21 30.81
C ALA A 1027 24.34 -15.89 32.20
N PHE A 1028 23.86 -17.13 32.27
CA PHE A 1028 23.88 -17.91 33.51
C PHE A 1028 25.29 -18.21 34.02
N ALA A 1029 26.23 -18.53 33.13
CA ALA A 1029 27.64 -18.73 33.48
C ALA A 1029 28.33 -17.45 33.99
N VAL A 1030 27.88 -16.27 33.57
CA VAL A 1030 28.33 -14.97 34.08
C VAL A 1030 27.76 -14.69 35.48
N ILE A 1031 26.49 -15.01 35.72
CA ILE A 1031 25.83 -14.82 37.03
C ILE A 1031 26.36 -15.83 38.07
N ARG A 1032 26.59 -17.09 37.68
CA ARG A 1032 27.14 -18.15 38.54
C ARG A 1032 28.29 -18.89 37.83
N PRO A 1033 29.54 -18.40 37.95
CA PRO A 1033 30.69 -19.04 37.34
C PRO A 1033 31.02 -20.36 38.05
N GLY A 1034 30.93 -21.47 37.31
CA GLY A 1034 31.25 -22.81 37.79
C GLY A 1034 31.71 -23.72 36.65
N ALA A 1035 32.51 -24.75 36.95
CA ALA A 1035 33.03 -25.66 35.93
C ALA A 1035 31.91 -26.33 35.11
N LEU A 1036 30.74 -26.54 35.74
CA LEU A 1036 29.58 -27.18 35.13
C LEU A 1036 28.80 -26.23 34.20
N THR A 1037 28.66 -24.95 34.56
CA THR A 1037 28.01 -23.93 33.72
C THR A 1037 28.84 -23.63 32.47
N VAL A 1038 30.17 -23.56 32.61
CA VAL A 1038 31.11 -23.46 31.47
C VAL A 1038 31.07 -24.72 30.60
N GLY A 1039 31.03 -25.92 31.21
CA GLY A 1039 30.87 -27.18 30.49
C GLY A 1039 29.58 -27.25 29.67
N MET A 1040 28.47 -26.72 30.19
CA MET A 1040 27.17 -26.72 29.52
C MET A 1040 27.16 -25.81 28.28
N VAL A 1041 27.77 -24.62 28.37
CA VAL A 1041 27.97 -23.72 27.21
C VAL A 1041 28.77 -24.42 26.10
N LEU A 1042 29.83 -25.14 26.46
CA LEU A 1042 30.64 -25.90 25.49
C LEU A 1042 29.84 -27.01 24.81
N VAL A 1043 29.05 -27.79 25.57
CA VAL A 1043 28.20 -28.85 25.03
C VAL A 1043 27.16 -28.28 24.06
N GLN A 1044 26.48 -27.19 24.42
CA GLN A 1044 25.49 -26.56 23.55
C GLN A 1044 26.13 -25.97 22.28
N ALA A 1045 27.33 -25.37 22.38
CA ALA A 1045 28.06 -24.90 21.21
C ALA A 1045 28.43 -26.06 20.26
N LEU A 1046 28.87 -27.20 20.80
CA LEU A 1046 29.18 -28.40 20.00
C LEU A 1046 27.95 -28.99 19.33
N VAL A 1047 26.82 -29.08 20.03
CA VAL A 1047 25.55 -29.54 19.45
C VAL A 1047 25.05 -28.57 18.38
N TYR A 1048 25.22 -27.26 18.55
CA TYR A 1048 24.79 -26.26 17.55
C TYR A 1048 25.57 -26.44 16.26
N LEU A 1049 26.89 -26.63 16.38
CA LEU A 1049 27.75 -26.93 15.24
C LEU A 1049 27.38 -28.27 14.58
N ALA A 1050 27.02 -29.29 15.36
CA ALA A 1050 26.57 -30.58 14.85
C ALA A 1050 25.23 -30.47 14.11
N VAL A 1051 24.23 -29.80 14.68
CA VAL A 1051 22.91 -29.61 14.06
C VAL A 1051 23.01 -28.69 12.84
N ARG A 1052 23.81 -27.62 12.89
CA ARG A 1052 24.11 -26.78 11.73
C ARG A 1052 24.78 -27.56 10.60
N ARG A 1053 25.67 -28.50 10.94
CA ARG A 1053 26.28 -29.43 9.96
C ARG A 1053 25.23 -30.39 9.39
N LEU A 1054 24.33 -30.93 10.21
CA LEU A 1054 23.23 -31.80 9.78
C LEU A 1054 22.19 -31.04 8.95
N ALA A 1055 21.93 -29.76 9.20
CA ALA A 1055 21.01 -28.92 8.43
C ALA A 1055 21.49 -28.70 6.98
N ARG A 1056 22.77 -28.91 6.68
CA ARG A 1056 23.30 -28.90 5.31
C ARG A 1056 23.19 -30.31 4.71
N ALA A 1057 22.50 -30.44 3.58
CA ALA A 1057 22.42 -31.71 2.86
C ALA A 1057 23.74 -32.04 2.13
N ALA A 1058 24.15 -33.31 2.14
CA ALA A 1058 25.24 -33.79 1.28
C ALA A 1058 24.82 -33.73 -0.20
N LYS A 1059 25.78 -33.56 -1.11
CA LYS A 1059 25.51 -33.59 -2.56
C LYS A 1059 25.14 -35.03 -2.97
N PRO A 1060 23.96 -35.29 -3.55
CA PRO A 1060 23.60 -36.63 -4.01
C PRO A 1060 24.48 -37.02 -5.21
N LYS A 1061 24.86 -38.31 -5.28
CA LYS A 1061 25.45 -38.92 -6.48
C LYS A 1061 24.31 -39.39 -7.37
N SER A 1062 24.21 -38.87 -8.59
CA SER A 1062 22.98 -38.93 -9.40
C SER A 1062 23.12 -39.58 -10.78
N TRP A 1063 24.25 -40.22 -11.09
CA TRP A 1063 24.48 -40.77 -12.44
C TRP A 1063 24.27 -42.29 -12.52
N GLY A 1064 23.72 -42.73 -13.65
CA GLY A 1064 23.70 -44.13 -14.08
C GLY A 1064 25.00 -44.52 -14.79
N ILE A 1065 25.24 -45.82 -14.96
CA ILE A 1065 26.43 -46.34 -15.65
C ILE A 1065 26.00 -47.42 -16.63
N VAL A 1066 26.45 -47.33 -17.87
CA VAL A 1066 26.26 -48.36 -18.89
C VAL A 1066 27.47 -49.28 -18.92
N TYR A 1067 27.25 -50.58 -18.81
CA TYR A 1067 28.27 -51.61 -18.83
C TYR A 1067 28.11 -52.52 -20.03
N ASP A 1068 29.22 -53.11 -20.46
CA ASP A 1068 29.21 -54.27 -21.34
C ASP A 1068 28.70 -55.50 -20.57
N GLN A 1069 27.67 -56.18 -21.08
CA GLN A 1069 27.08 -57.34 -20.41
C GLN A 1069 28.03 -58.55 -20.32
N GLY A 1070 29.00 -58.68 -21.24
CA GLY A 1070 29.97 -59.76 -21.26
C GLY A 1070 31.22 -59.50 -20.44
N THR A 1071 31.68 -58.24 -20.37
CA THR A 1071 32.93 -57.88 -19.66
C THR A 1071 32.75 -57.10 -18.36
N ASP A 1072 31.53 -56.65 -18.05
CA ASP A 1072 31.18 -55.74 -16.93
C ASP A 1072 32.05 -54.45 -16.89
N LYS A 1073 32.69 -54.09 -18.00
CA LYS A 1073 33.43 -52.82 -18.13
C LYS A 1073 32.47 -51.69 -18.51
N PRO A 1074 32.68 -50.47 -17.98
CA PRO A 1074 31.88 -49.32 -18.37
C PRO A 1074 32.07 -48.96 -19.85
N LEU A 1075 30.98 -48.64 -20.55
CA LEU A 1075 30.94 -48.32 -21.97
C LEU A 1075 30.75 -46.82 -22.21
N GLY A 1076 31.79 -46.15 -22.69
CA GLY A 1076 31.70 -44.75 -23.11
C GLY A 1076 31.13 -44.55 -24.51
N ARG A 1077 30.64 -43.35 -24.82
CA ARG A 1077 30.04 -42.97 -26.11
C ARG A 1077 28.73 -43.71 -26.46
N VAL A 1078 28.06 -44.29 -25.48
CA VAL A 1078 26.70 -44.84 -25.61
C VAL A 1078 25.72 -43.68 -25.72
N ILE A 1079 24.84 -43.71 -26.71
CA ILE A 1079 23.78 -42.73 -26.89
C ILE A 1079 22.55 -43.20 -26.12
N ALA A 1080 22.17 -42.47 -25.08
CA ALA A 1080 20.93 -42.69 -24.35
C ALA A 1080 19.89 -41.65 -24.79
N ARG A 1081 18.66 -42.08 -25.12
CA ARG A 1081 17.56 -41.20 -25.56
C ARG A 1081 16.32 -41.41 -24.71
N VAL A 1082 15.76 -40.33 -24.17
CA VAL A 1082 14.50 -40.35 -23.40
C VAL A 1082 13.33 -39.94 -24.29
N PHE A 1083 12.24 -40.69 -24.20
CA PHE A 1083 11.03 -40.46 -24.96
C PHE A 1083 9.79 -40.38 -24.07
N GLU A 1084 8.82 -39.57 -24.50
CA GLU A 1084 7.47 -39.55 -23.93
C GLU A 1084 6.59 -40.60 -24.63
N PRO A 1085 5.97 -41.56 -23.90
CA PRO A 1085 5.28 -42.71 -24.51
C PRO A 1085 4.06 -42.31 -25.35
N ARG A 1086 3.32 -41.27 -24.94
CA ARG A 1086 2.03 -40.89 -25.56
C ARG A 1086 2.15 -40.41 -27.00
N TYR A 1087 3.25 -39.74 -27.34
CA TYR A 1087 3.47 -39.13 -28.66
C TYR A 1087 4.77 -39.59 -29.33
N ASN A 1088 5.47 -40.54 -28.72
CA ASN A 1088 6.80 -40.97 -29.12
C ASN A 1088 7.79 -39.80 -29.30
N LYS A 1089 7.62 -38.75 -28.49
CA LYS A 1089 8.36 -37.49 -28.62
C LYS A 1089 9.73 -37.68 -27.98
N LEU A 1090 10.79 -37.48 -28.76
CA LEU A 1090 12.15 -37.41 -28.23
C LEU A 1090 12.29 -36.16 -27.35
N LEU A 1091 12.63 -36.35 -26.08
CA LEU A 1091 12.79 -35.26 -25.12
C LEU A 1091 14.25 -34.84 -24.98
N GLU A 1092 15.13 -35.79 -24.71
CA GLU A 1092 16.55 -35.53 -24.47
C GLU A 1092 17.41 -36.67 -25.01
N THR A 1093 18.61 -36.33 -25.47
CA THR A 1093 19.67 -37.29 -25.83
C THR A 1093 20.90 -36.99 -25.00
N ALA A 1094 21.42 -37.99 -24.28
CA ALA A 1094 22.67 -37.91 -23.54
C ALA A 1094 23.66 -38.92 -24.11
N VAL A 1095 24.96 -38.59 -24.06
CA VAL A 1095 26.03 -39.50 -24.47
C VAL A 1095 26.87 -39.83 -23.25
N THR A 1096 27.18 -41.11 -23.04
CA THR A 1096 27.99 -41.53 -21.88
C THR A 1096 29.43 -41.03 -21.99
N ASP A 1097 30.02 -40.67 -20.85
CA ASP A 1097 31.44 -40.30 -20.75
C ASP A 1097 32.38 -41.51 -20.91
N GLY A 1098 33.69 -41.31 -20.86
CA GLY A 1098 34.67 -42.41 -20.96
C GLY A 1098 34.56 -43.49 -19.88
N ASN A 1099 33.78 -43.26 -18.81
CA ASN A 1099 33.49 -44.18 -17.73
C ASN A 1099 32.04 -44.70 -17.78
N GLY A 1100 31.37 -44.57 -18.92
CA GLY A 1100 30.03 -45.07 -19.16
C GLY A 1100 28.91 -44.37 -18.40
N ARG A 1101 29.17 -43.19 -17.82
CA ARG A 1101 28.21 -42.50 -16.96
C ARG A 1101 27.23 -41.65 -17.76
N TYR A 1102 25.96 -41.62 -17.33
CA TYR A 1102 24.92 -40.75 -17.89
C TYR A 1102 23.90 -40.32 -16.81
N ASN A 1103 23.07 -39.31 -17.10
CA ASN A 1103 21.97 -38.87 -16.22
C ASN A 1103 20.91 -38.14 -17.06
N PHE A 1104 19.65 -38.24 -16.66
CA PHE A 1104 18.53 -37.45 -17.19
C PHE A 1104 17.78 -36.74 -16.06
N VAL A 1105 17.22 -35.56 -16.33
CA VAL A 1105 16.32 -34.87 -15.39
C VAL A 1105 14.90 -35.00 -15.90
N LEU A 1106 14.09 -35.82 -15.22
CA LEU A 1106 12.75 -36.18 -15.66
C LEU A 1106 11.68 -35.52 -14.78
N GLY A 1107 10.74 -34.83 -15.41
CA GLY A 1107 9.57 -34.23 -14.75
C GLY A 1107 8.49 -35.25 -14.40
N PRO A 1108 7.39 -34.83 -13.73
CA PRO A 1108 6.26 -35.71 -13.40
C PRO A 1108 5.55 -36.22 -14.67
N ASN A 1109 5.98 -37.36 -15.21
CA ASN A 1109 5.36 -38.03 -16.36
C ASN A 1109 5.85 -39.48 -16.44
N GLU A 1110 5.29 -40.25 -17.36
CA GLU A 1110 5.82 -41.55 -17.74
C GLU A 1110 6.80 -41.39 -18.91
N TYR A 1111 7.93 -42.11 -18.90
CA TYR A 1111 8.96 -42.07 -19.95
C TYR A 1111 9.38 -43.47 -20.36
N TYR A 1112 10.14 -43.57 -21.45
CA TYR A 1112 10.98 -44.73 -21.72
C TYR A 1112 12.33 -44.29 -22.28
N VAL A 1113 13.37 -45.10 -22.06
CA VAL A 1113 14.75 -44.73 -22.43
C VAL A 1113 15.41 -45.81 -23.27
N VAL A 1114 16.02 -45.42 -24.38
CA VAL A 1114 16.72 -46.30 -25.31
C VAL A 1114 18.22 -46.03 -25.28
N PHE A 1115 19.02 -47.08 -25.16
CA PHE A 1115 20.48 -47.04 -25.19
C PHE A 1115 21.00 -47.65 -26.49
N GLU A 1116 21.84 -46.92 -27.21
CA GLU A 1116 22.42 -47.33 -28.49
C GLU A 1116 23.93 -47.18 -28.47
N HIS A 1117 24.65 -48.20 -28.92
CA HIS A 1117 26.10 -48.15 -29.10
C HIS A 1117 26.51 -49.01 -30.29
N GLU A 1118 27.50 -48.54 -31.05
CA GLU A 1118 28.04 -49.28 -32.18
C GLU A 1118 28.68 -50.60 -31.70
N GLY A 1119 28.28 -51.75 -32.28
CA GLY A 1119 28.74 -53.07 -31.85
C GLY A 1119 27.96 -53.70 -30.68
N TYR A 1120 26.91 -53.05 -30.16
CA TYR A 1120 26.02 -53.61 -29.14
C TYR A 1120 24.55 -53.59 -29.61
N ASP A 1121 23.73 -54.45 -29.02
CA ASP A 1121 22.28 -54.47 -29.21
C ASP A 1121 21.63 -53.36 -28.39
N ASN A 1122 20.59 -52.73 -28.95
CA ASN A 1122 19.90 -51.64 -28.29
C ASN A 1122 19.10 -52.16 -27.10
N VAL A 1123 19.15 -51.45 -25.98
CA VAL A 1123 18.39 -51.79 -24.77
C VAL A 1123 17.38 -50.68 -24.48
N GLU A 1124 16.12 -51.06 -24.29
CA GLU A 1124 15.03 -50.15 -23.92
C GLU A 1124 14.57 -50.43 -22.49
N ILE A 1125 14.34 -49.37 -21.72
CA ILE A 1125 13.74 -49.42 -20.38
C ILE A 1125 12.38 -48.73 -20.45
N ARG A 1126 11.30 -49.51 -20.28
CA ARG A 1126 9.90 -49.04 -20.25
C ARG A 1126 9.08 -49.85 -19.22
N PRO A 1127 8.26 -49.21 -18.35
CA PRO A 1127 8.12 -47.77 -18.17
C PRO A 1127 9.15 -47.20 -17.18
N VAL A 1128 9.47 -45.92 -17.36
CA VAL A 1128 10.18 -45.08 -16.39
C VAL A 1128 9.15 -44.12 -15.81
N ASP A 1129 8.52 -44.52 -14.71
CA ASP A 1129 7.36 -43.83 -14.13
C ASP A 1129 7.78 -42.75 -13.10
N PHE A 1130 7.45 -41.49 -13.40
CA PHE A 1130 7.62 -40.34 -12.52
C PHE A 1130 6.28 -39.64 -12.20
N THR A 1131 5.14 -40.22 -12.57
CA THR A 1131 3.81 -39.62 -12.42
C THR A 1131 3.44 -39.27 -10.97
N GLY A 1132 3.91 -40.08 -10.00
CA GLY A 1132 3.68 -39.84 -8.57
C GLY A 1132 4.57 -38.76 -7.93
N ARG A 1133 5.50 -38.13 -8.66
CA ARG A 1133 6.41 -37.12 -8.11
C ARG A 1133 5.84 -35.72 -8.30
N LYS A 1134 5.88 -34.88 -7.26
CA LYS A 1134 5.46 -33.46 -7.35
C LYS A 1134 6.48 -32.57 -8.08
N GLU A 1135 7.73 -33.00 -8.16
CA GLU A 1135 8.84 -32.26 -8.78
C GLU A 1135 9.66 -33.19 -9.68
N ALA A 1136 10.36 -32.60 -10.66
CA ALA A 1136 11.33 -33.35 -11.46
C ALA A 1136 12.49 -33.86 -10.61
N SER A 1137 13.02 -34.99 -10.99
CA SER A 1137 14.14 -35.63 -10.29
C SER A 1137 15.10 -36.27 -11.27
N ASP A 1138 16.33 -36.47 -10.80
CA ASP A 1138 17.36 -37.17 -11.53
C ASP A 1138 16.97 -38.64 -11.75
N TRP A 1139 17.31 -39.14 -12.93
CA TRP A 1139 17.18 -40.53 -13.30
C TRP A 1139 18.48 -41.00 -13.94
N GLY A 1140 19.12 -41.93 -13.25
CA GLY A 1140 20.28 -42.65 -13.72
C GLY A 1140 20.24 -44.05 -13.12
N VAL A 1141 20.23 -45.07 -13.97
CA VAL A 1141 20.24 -46.47 -13.55
C VAL A 1141 21.46 -47.17 -14.14
N GLN A 1142 21.82 -48.31 -13.57
CA GLN A 1142 22.86 -49.14 -14.16
C GLN A 1142 22.24 -49.98 -15.27
N VAL A 1143 22.83 -49.93 -16.46
CA VAL A 1143 22.32 -50.62 -17.66
C VAL A 1143 23.42 -51.50 -18.22
N ARG A 1144 23.09 -52.71 -18.67
CA ARG A 1144 24.04 -53.60 -19.34
C ARG A 1144 23.63 -53.77 -20.80
N LEU A 1145 24.54 -53.47 -21.73
CA LEU A 1145 24.34 -53.63 -23.16
C LEU A 1145 24.88 -54.99 -23.63
N PRO A 1146 24.09 -55.82 -24.32
CA PRO A 1146 24.59 -57.05 -24.94
C PRO A 1146 25.46 -56.72 -26.16
N PRO A 1147 26.64 -57.33 -26.32
CA PRO A 1147 27.41 -57.19 -27.56
C PRO A 1147 26.67 -57.84 -28.73
N LYS A 1148 26.67 -57.19 -29.89
CA LYS A 1148 26.09 -57.77 -31.12
C LYS A 1148 26.86 -59.02 -31.48
N LEU A 1149 26.16 -60.16 -31.54
CA LEU A 1149 26.73 -61.38 -32.09
C LEU A 1149 27.06 -61.14 -33.56
N LEU A 1150 28.35 -61.00 -33.87
CA LEU A 1150 28.81 -61.09 -35.25
C LEU A 1150 28.33 -62.45 -35.80
N PRO A 1151 27.68 -62.49 -36.98
CA PRO A 1151 27.32 -63.77 -37.57
C PRO A 1151 28.60 -64.60 -37.70
N ALA A 1152 28.61 -65.79 -37.10
CA ALA A 1152 29.73 -66.71 -37.17
C ALA A 1152 30.09 -66.90 -38.64
N SER A 1153 31.31 -66.50 -39.02
CA SER A 1153 31.89 -66.96 -40.28
C SER A 1153 31.99 -68.49 -40.21
N ALA A 1154 31.47 -69.16 -41.23
CA ALA A 1154 31.67 -70.58 -41.49
C ALA A 1154 33.16 -70.97 -41.46
#